data_AF-A0A6G9N7E5-F1
#
_entry.id   AF-A0A6G9N7E5-F1
#
_cell.length_a   1.000
_cell.length_b   1.000
_cell.length_c   1.000
_cell.angle_alpha   90.00
_cell.angle_beta   90.00
_cell.angle_gamma   90.00
#
_symmetry.space_group_name_H-M   'P 1'
#
loop_
_entity.id
_entity.type
_entity.pdbx_description
1 polymer ?
#
loop_
_entity_poly.entity_id
_entity_poly.type
_entity_poly.pdbx_seq_one_letter_code
_entity_poly.pdbx_strand_id
1 'polypeptide(L)'
;MSKTEGEGKKGRLANRIALVTGAAGNLGSEICRAFAREGAFVIMTGRTEGRIKEAREKLIADTGVAPERIDTAVLDGADPDSIRAAFKRIKADYGRIDILINNAGSAGPKQPLHNVPFSKEEMEAAGESETAGDAMKNLLGVTWNLARIAAPMMPTGGAMVNISTIFSHTRYYGRTAYVVPKAALNALSRQLAQELGPRGIRVNTVFPGPIESDRIRTVFAAMDKVQGQSENTTADYFTGRMALTRPVGGKLDGKPLPAPADIAGACLFLASEESGGITGEEIDVTHGLSANRNSSSTYMTRPSMRSLDGAGLAIFIAAGEEWDEALESAKVLVGAGAKVRLGLARNADVAQAKARLKAQGIGEELTVTRFARSEPDAMEEALAAFEQDAGGPITGAIVLPVKPAGHFAGPLLGADDATVAKFMEVELVGAIATARSLARYWRAHADMPSPPRCVFMTNPGDAAGNSFARVLSAGITQLIRIWRNEEEVQAGNGETGHAVWSNQIVRHTNAEAENIRFAAGHATRVLFREQRIAEIDLKLPASIAEETGARRAMVGFAENITGLHLGKVAFITGGSAGIGGQVARLLALAGAKVMMVARRESELVAARERIVGELQDIGFAGVERRVKIMADVDVSDFASLDKAIDATLEEFGRIDYLINNAGVAGAEDMVVDMEPDAWRFTLDANLVSNYHLMSRVVPLMKEQGSGYVLNVSSYFGGEKFLAVAYPNRADYGLSKAGQRSIVENFSAYLGPEIQLNAIAPGPVDGDRLSGTGGKPGLFQRRAKLILENKRLNAVYEAVIEAIRGGGDAEKILIRLSRNSASTLSHDAEAPEALRKLALEFAAQGDGVCTWDQYLLTEGMAQRLLVRLQLGGMLIGSNEWSQYTEPGGATWLKLVPPADKPFLPQAQVDKVAEGVGKGVTSQLHLGAMPTEAEVAQATVFFLADRAVSGETFMPSGGLRVERSNTEREMFGSPKPERIEQMAGKTVWIMGGHLADYVAETIRVMIEDCKVAHCVLVTGNKAREKAVRDLLPKDISEDSLHVLVAGDAIEQAMDEALSKWGRPTTIVSMPPEPLPETLLDGGKVLPTKDFARMVEDQITRHYRIARKASLYDGCQLVLVSPDVPYGSDGADFAFANFVKTSLHAFTATLAVENERLVHDVPVNQINLTRRVRSEEPRDEQEHAEELKRFTRAVLLVGAPLPDAQDSRYRARIYRGTSMTV
;
A
#
# COMPACT_ATOMS: atom_id res chain seq x y z
N MET A 1 34.46 40.30 47.09
CA MET A 1 35.82 40.18 47.68
C MET A 1 36.48 39.02 46.95
N SER A 2 37.56 39.13 46.17
CA SER A 2 38.86 39.80 46.39
C SER A 2 39.51 40.15 45.04
N LYS A 3 40.31 41.23 45.03
CA LYS A 3 41.07 41.81 43.91
C LYS A 3 42.20 40.90 43.39
N THR A 4 42.53 41.03 42.11
CA THR A 4 43.91 41.28 41.63
C THR A 4 43.87 42.04 40.30
N GLU A 5 44.41 43.25 40.30
CA GLU A 5 44.88 43.98 39.11
C GLU A 5 46.16 43.29 38.57
N GLY A 6 46.35 43.30 37.25
CA GLY A 6 47.70 43.21 36.65
C GLY A 6 48.21 41.86 36.15
N GLU A 7 47.46 41.12 35.33
CA GLU A 7 48.09 40.26 34.32
C GLU A 7 47.74 40.84 32.94
N GLY A 8 48.73 41.35 32.20
CA GLY A 8 48.53 41.71 30.79
C GLY A 8 47.96 40.48 30.08
N LYS A 9 46.81 40.63 29.38
CA LYS A 9 46.13 39.51 28.71
C LYS A 9 47.16 38.70 27.92
N LYS A 10 47.46 37.48 28.39
CA LYS A 10 48.31 36.53 27.66
C LYS A 10 47.64 36.29 26.31
N GLY A 11 48.43 36.39 25.22
CA GLY A 11 47.93 36.17 23.87
C GLY A 11 47.29 34.79 23.73
N ARG A 12 46.28 34.65 22.87
CA ARG A 12 45.42 33.45 22.76
C ARG A 12 46.19 32.18 22.39
N LEU A 13 47.38 32.33 21.79
CA LEU A 13 48.28 31.24 21.40
C LEU A 13 49.64 31.29 22.14
N ALA A 14 49.71 31.95 23.29
CA ALA A 14 50.94 32.04 24.06
C ALA A 14 51.54 30.65 24.35
N ASN A 15 52.85 30.51 24.11
CA ASN A 15 53.63 29.27 24.28
C ASN A 15 53.25 28.10 23.34
N ARG A 16 52.46 28.35 22.29
CA ARG A 16 52.12 27.35 21.27
C ARG A 16 53.06 27.43 20.07
N ILE A 17 53.50 26.29 19.57
CA ILE A 17 54.33 26.17 18.36
C ILE A 17 53.42 25.82 17.19
N ALA A 18 53.31 26.74 16.23
CA ALA A 18 52.44 26.63 15.07
C ALA A 18 53.23 26.46 13.78
N LEU A 19 52.98 25.39 13.05
CA LEU A 19 53.51 25.18 11.71
C LEU A 19 52.46 25.56 10.67
N VAL A 20 52.79 26.53 9.81
CA VAL A 20 51.88 27.02 8.75
C VAL A 20 52.47 26.72 7.39
N THR A 21 51.77 25.88 6.62
CA THR A 21 52.21 25.50 5.26
C THR A 21 51.72 26.48 4.20
N GLY A 22 52.55 26.71 3.16
CA GLY A 22 52.23 27.72 2.15
C GLY A 22 52.20 29.14 2.74
N ALA A 23 53.03 29.41 3.74
CA ALA A 23 52.98 30.62 4.55
C ALA A 23 53.35 31.92 3.78
N ALA A 24 53.99 31.80 2.62
CA ALA A 24 54.28 32.94 1.73
C ALA A 24 53.13 33.29 0.76
N GLY A 25 51.98 32.61 0.84
CA GLY A 25 50.77 32.94 0.08
C GLY A 25 49.87 33.95 0.79
N ASN A 26 48.86 34.49 0.09
CA ASN A 26 47.97 35.54 0.60
C ASN A 26 47.30 35.17 1.95
N LEU A 27 46.73 33.96 2.05
CA LEU A 27 46.12 33.47 3.29
C LEU A 27 47.18 33.11 4.33
N GLY A 28 48.24 32.42 3.90
CA GLY A 28 49.30 31.95 4.78
C GLY A 28 49.99 33.08 5.54
N SER A 29 50.29 34.20 4.87
CA SER A 29 50.94 35.34 5.51
C SER A 29 50.05 36.01 6.56
N GLU A 30 48.75 36.12 6.29
CA GLU A 30 47.79 36.68 7.27
C GLU A 30 47.53 35.76 8.46
N ILE A 31 47.48 34.44 8.24
CA ILE A 31 47.42 33.47 9.34
C ILE A 31 48.68 33.59 10.23
N CYS A 32 49.86 33.65 9.63
CA CYS A 32 51.11 33.82 10.38
C CYS A 32 51.12 35.15 11.16
N ARG A 33 50.62 36.25 10.55
CA ARG A 33 50.48 37.56 11.19
C ARG A 33 49.56 37.52 12.41
N ALA A 34 48.39 36.89 12.27
CA ALA A 34 47.45 36.73 13.38
C ALA A 34 48.04 35.89 14.52
N PHE A 35 48.72 34.78 14.18
CA PHE A 35 49.27 33.86 15.17
C PHE A 35 50.46 34.48 15.93
N ALA A 36 51.35 35.17 15.21
CA ALA A 36 52.48 35.86 15.80
C ALA A 36 52.05 36.93 16.81
N ARG A 37 51.03 37.74 16.44
CA ARG A 37 50.43 38.77 17.31
C ARG A 37 49.81 38.19 18.58
N GLU A 38 49.29 36.96 18.51
CA GLU A 38 48.62 36.27 19.62
C GLU A 38 49.55 35.36 20.44
N GLY A 39 50.87 35.48 20.28
CA GLY A 39 51.82 34.81 21.18
C GLY A 39 52.37 33.47 20.70
N ALA A 40 52.04 33.00 19.49
CA ALA A 40 52.57 31.75 18.95
C ALA A 40 54.05 31.87 18.50
N PHE A 41 54.79 30.76 18.58
CA PHE A 41 56.02 30.55 17.82
C PHE A 41 55.63 30.00 16.44
N VAL A 42 55.92 30.73 15.36
CA VAL A 42 55.42 30.39 14.01
C VAL A 42 56.55 29.83 13.15
N ILE A 43 56.39 28.61 12.68
CA ILE A 43 57.26 27.95 11.70
C ILE A 43 56.58 28.06 10.33
N MET A 44 57.11 28.93 9.48
CA MET A 44 56.61 29.19 8.13
C MET A 44 57.22 28.20 7.15
N THR A 45 56.40 27.50 6.34
CA THR A 45 56.93 26.55 5.35
C THR A 45 56.54 26.88 3.92
N GLY A 46 57.42 26.49 2.98
CA GLY A 46 57.23 26.62 1.54
C GLY A 46 58.34 25.91 0.76
N ARG A 47 58.11 25.69 -0.54
CA ARG A 47 59.05 25.00 -1.43
C ARG A 47 60.30 25.81 -1.75
N THR A 48 60.19 27.13 -1.78
CA THR A 48 61.26 28.03 -2.22
C THR A 48 61.84 28.77 -1.02
N GLU A 49 63.10 28.49 -0.70
CA GLU A 49 63.78 29.05 0.46
C GLU A 49 63.84 30.59 0.44
N GLY A 50 64.22 31.19 -0.69
CA GLY A 50 64.29 32.65 -0.81
C GLY A 50 62.95 33.33 -0.52
N ARG A 51 61.87 32.82 -1.14
CA ARG A 51 60.52 33.36 -0.98
C ARG A 51 60.00 33.26 0.46
N ILE A 52 60.31 32.16 1.17
CA ILE A 52 59.85 31.99 2.55
C ILE A 52 60.66 32.85 3.53
N LYS A 53 61.97 33.04 3.28
CA LYS A 53 62.81 33.96 4.05
C LYS A 53 62.36 35.41 3.89
N GLU A 54 62.09 35.86 2.66
CA GLU A 54 61.53 37.20 2.40
C GLU A 54 60.19 37.41 3.11
N ALA A 55 59.30 36.40 3.08
CA ALA A 55 58.02 36.46 3.78
C ALA A 55 58.19 36.54 5.30
N ARG A 56 59.19 35.85 5.87
CA ARG A 56 59.56 35.94 7.29
C ARG A 56 60.01 37.36 7.66
N GLU A 57 60.94 37.94 6.91
CA GLU A 57 61.45 39.29 7.21
C GLU A 57 60.32 40.32 7.16
N LYS A 58 59.43 40.21 6.16
CA LYS A 58 58.25 41.05 6.07
C LYS A 58 57.31 40.88 7.27
N LEU A 59 57.06 39.63 7.69
CA LEU A 59 56.21 39.34 8.85
C LEU A 59 56.77 39.95 10.14
N ILE A 60 58.08 39.88 10.35
CA ILE A 60 58.77 40.47 11.51
C ILE A 60 58.61 42.00 11.49
N ALA A 61 58.90 42.63 10.35
CA ALA A 61 58.75 44.08 10.19
C ALA A 61 57.31 44.55 10.43
N ASP A 62 56.33 43.80 9.93
CA ASP A 62 54.91 44.13 9.98
C ASP A 62 54.24 43.93 11.36
N THR A 63 54.83 43.11 12.22
CA THR A 63 54.25 42.73 13.52
C THR A 63 55.06 43.20 14.72
N GLY A 64 56.35 43.51 14.54
CA GLY A 64 57.25 43.89 15.62
C GLY A 64 57.56 42.77 16.62
N VAL A 65 57.22 41.52 16.29
CA VAL A 65 57.54 40.37 17.16
C VAL A 65 59.03 40.04 17.10
N ALA A 66 59.57 39.51 18.20
CA ALA A 66 60.97 39.11 18.29
C ALA A 66 61.34 38.10 17.17
N PRO A 67 62.45 38.30 16.43
CA PRO A 67 62.83 37.43 15.31
C PRO A 67 62.90 35.94 15.66
N GLU A 68 63.25 35.59 16.90
CA GLU A 68 63.37 34.22 17.40
C GLU A 68 62.00 33.51 17.49
N ARG A 69 60.89 34.25 17.43
CA ARG A 69 59.54 33.69 17.45
C ARG A 69 59.03 33.27 16.06
N ILE A 70 59.76 33.59 14.99
CA ILE A 70 59.42 33.25 13.61
C ILE A 70 60.59 32.46 13.00
N ASP A 71 60.34 31.21 12.61
CA ASP A 71 61.30 30.35 11.91
C ASP A 71 60.76 29.91 10.54
N THR A 72 61.63 29.40 9.67
CA THR A 72 61.27 28.90 8.34
C THR A 72 61.75 27.48 8.12
N ALA A 73 60.96 26.65 7.46
CA ALA A 73 61.40 25.34 6.99
C ALA A 73 61.09 25.16 5.49
N VAL A 74 62.09 24.74 4.72
CA VAL A 74 61.88 24.32 3.33
C VAL A 74 61.19 22.96 3.35
N LEU A 75 60.05 22.89 2.69
CA LEU A 75 59.19 21.70 2.68
C LEU A 75 58.45 21.64 1.36
N ASP A 76 58.63 20.55 0.62
CA ASP A 76 57.75 20.19 -0.49
C ASP A 76 56.67 19.23 -0.01
N GLY A 77 55.42 19.66 -0.12
CA GLY A 77 54.26 18.89 0.33
C GLY A 77 53.97 17.66 -0.53
N ALA A 78 54.41 17.67 -1.79
CA ALA A 78 54.21 16.56 -2.70
C ALA A 78 55.22 15.42 -2.49
N ASP A 79 56.28 15.66 -1.71
CA ASP A 79 57.36 14.70 -1.43
C ASP A 79 57.37 14.31 0.07
N PRO A 80 56.95 13.08 0.42
CA PRO A 80 57.00 12.57 1.80
C PRO A 80 58.38 12.66 2.45
N ASP A 81 59.47 12.50 1.69
CA ASP A 81 60.82 12.53 2.25
C ASP A 81 61.27 13.95 2.58
N SER A 82 60.92 14.93 1.75
CA SER A 82 61.05 16.36 2.08
C SER A 82 60.34 16.71 3.39
N ILE A 83 59.10 16.22 3.58
CA ILE A 83 58.34 16.45 4.82
C ILE A 83 59.03 15.79 6.02
N ARG A 84 59.46 14.53 5.91
CA ARG A 84 60.19 13.84 6.99
C ARG A 84 61.49 14.57 7.36
N ALA A 85 62.24 15.05 6.38
CA ALA A 85 63.47 15.80 6.62
C ALA A 85 63.21 17.11 7.39
N ALA A 86 62.18 17.87 6.98
CA ALA A 86 61.77 19.09 7.68
C ALA A 86 61.28 18.79 9.12
N PHE A 87 60.45 17.75 9.31
CA PHE A 87 59.94 17.38 10.63
C PHE A 87 61.01 16.81 11.54
N LYS A 88 62.05 16.15 11.00
CA LYS A 88 63.23 15.74 11.78
C LYS A 88 63.96 16.95 12.34
N ARG A 89 64.15 18.01 11.55
CA ARG A 89 64.72 19.29 12.01
C ARG A 89 63.82 19.91 13.09
N ILE A 90 62.53 20.05 12.81
CA ILE A 90 61.57 20.67 13.75
C ILE A 90 61.51 19.90 15.07
N LYS A 91 61.59 18.57 15.04
CA LYS A 91 61.63 17.74 16.24
C LYS A 91 62.90 17.99 17.07
N ALA A 92 64.04 18.14 16.41
CA ALA A 92 65.31 18.44 17.09
C ALA A 92 65.30 19.84 17.72
N ASP A 93 64.78 20.83 16.99
CA ASP A 93 64.84 22.24 17.40
C ASP A 93 63.75 22.59 18.45
N TYR A 94 62.55 22.01 18.33
CA TYR A 94 61.36 22.44 19.09
C TYR A 94 60.67 21.33 19.89
N GLY A 95 61.00 20.06 19.65
CA GLY A 95 60.45 18.89 20.35
C GLY A 95 59.01 18.51 20.00
N ARG A 96 58.13 19.48 19.68
CA ARG A 96 56.70 19.27 19.39
C ARG A 96 56.14 20.29 18.40
N ILE A 97 54.94 20.03 17.89
CA ILE A 97 54.12 21.02 17.17
C ILE A 97 52.74 21.04 17.82
N ASP A 98 52.32 22.18 18.34
CA ASP A 98 51.03 22.30 19.01
C ASP A 98 49.88 22.58 18.02
N ILE A 99 50.19 23.26 16.92
CA ILE A 99 49.22 23.68 15.90
C ILE A 99 49.77 23.38 14.51
N LEU A 100 48.99 22.68 13.67
CA LEU A 100 49.30 22.44 12.27
C LEU A 100 48.25 23.11 11.37
N ILE A 101 48.68 24.05 10.54
CA ILE A 101 47.83 24.67 9.51
C ILE A 101 48.22 24.12 8.13
N ASN A 102 47.38 23.23 7.60
CA ASN A 102 47.51 22.67 6.25
C ASN A 102 46.85 23.62 5.24
N ASN A 103 47.58 24.68 4.87
CA ASN A 103 47.16 25.71 3.92
C ASN A 103 47.81 25.56 2.54
N ALA A 104 48.91 24.80 2.41
CA ALA A 104 49.54 24.57 1.12
C ALA A 104 48.57 23.95 0.09
N GLY A 105 48.66 24.43 -1.14
CA GLY A 105 47.85 23.96 -2.27
C GLY A 105 48.22 24.67 -3.56
N SER A 106 48.07 23.98 -4.70
CA SER A 106 48.21 24.57 -6.03
C SER A 106 46.86 25.06 -6.59
N ALA A 107 46.84 25.53 -7.84
CA ALA A 107 45.61 25.95 -8.49
C ALA A 107 44.95 24.81 -9.30
N GLY A 108 45.69 23.76 -9.64
CA GLY A 108 45.32 22.77 -10.63
C GLY A 108 45.28 23.35 -12.05
N PRO A 109 45.24 22.47 -13.08
CA PRO A 109 44.85 22.83 -14.43
C PRO A 109 43.52 23.58 -14.45
N LYS A 110 43.41 24.63 -15.28
CA LYS A 110 42.19 25.42 -15.47
C LYS A 110 41.51 25.08 -16.79
N GLN A 111 41.23 23.80 -16.97
CA GLN A 111 40.67 23.23 -18.18
C GLN A 111 39.29 22.61 -17.91
N PRO A 112 38.34 22.68 -18.86
CA PRO A 112 37.14 21.86 -18.82
C PRO A 112 37.52 20.37 -18.81
N LEU A 113 36.66 19.51 -18.27
CA LEU A 113 36.91 18.09 -18.05
C LEU A 113 37.49 17.40 -19.28
N HIS A 114 36.92 17.64 -20.47
CA HIS A 114 37.36 17.04 -21.73
C HIS A 114 38.77 17.47 -22.17
N ASN A 115 39.36 18.50 -21.56
CA ASN A 115 40.70 19.01 -21.88
C ASN A 115 41.67 18.99 -20.67
N VAL A 116 41.31 18.29 -19.59
CA VAL A 116 42.23 18.15 -18.43
C VAL A 116 43.47 17.35 -18.84
N PRO A 117 44.70 17.86 -18.59
CA PRO A 117 45.94 17.19 -18.98
C PRO A 117 46.39 16.13 -17.96
N PHE A 118 46.82 14.98 -18.46
CA PHE A 118 47.34 13.85 -17.69
C PHE A 118 48.80 13.53 -18.02
N SER A 119 49.27 13.90 -19.22
CA SER A 119 50.69 13.81 -19.59
C SER A 119 51.35 15.19 -19.60
N LYS A 120 52.68 15.19 -19.66
CA LYS A 120 53.47 16.43 -19.76
C LYS A 120 53.21 17.15 -21.08
N GLU A 121 53.07 16.38 -22.16
CA GLU A 121 52.78 16.87 -23.50
C GLU A 121 51.41 17.55 -23.54
N GLU A 122 50.38 16.93 -22.95
CA GLU A 122 49.05 17.53 -22.84
C GLU A 122 49.07 18.81 -21.98
N MET A 123 49.84 18.80 -20.89
CA MET A 123 49.97 19.97 -20.00
C MET A 123 50.59 21.16 -20.74
N GLU A 124 51.67 20.94 -21.49
CA GLU A 124 52.31 21.98 -22.31
C GLU A 124 51.37 22.48 -23.41
N ALA A 125 50.65 21.57 -24.09
CA ALA A 125 49.67 21.93 -25.12
C ALA A 125 48.49 22.75 -24.58
N ALA A 126 48.04 22.47 -23.36
CA ALA A 126 46.99 23.22 -22.68
C ALA A 126 47.47 24.54 -22.05
N GLY A 127 48.78 24.82 -22.07
CA GLY A 127 49.38 26.01 -21.44
C GLY A 127 49.28 25.99 -19.90
N GLU A 128 49.25 24.81 -19.31
CA GLU A 128 49.12 24.61 -17.87
C GLU A 128 50.46 24.35 -17.19
N SER A 129 50.52 24.53 -15.87
CA SER A 129 51.76 24.39 -15.09
C SER A 129 51.90 23.05 -14.36
N GLU A 130 50.85 22.24 -14.32
CA GLU A 130 50.84 20.95 -13.62
C GLU A 130 49.82 20.01 -14.30
N THR A 131 50.02 18.70 -14.19
CA THR A 131 49.04 17.69 -14.63
C THR A 131 47.92 17.49 -13.59
N ALA A 132 46.87 16.76 -13.92
CA ALA A 132 45.86 16.33 -12.94
C ALA A 132 46.47 15.50 -11.80
N GLY A 133 47.48 14.66 -12.10
CA GLY A 133 48.20 13.86 -11.11
C GLY A 133 49.03 14.72 -10.16
N ASP A 134 49.71 15.74 -10.69
CA ASP A 134 50.48 16.70 -9.89
C ASP A 134 49.55 17.51 -8.98
N ALA A 135 48.41 17.99 -9.51
CA ALA A 135 47.41 18.71 -8.73
C ALA A 135 46.87 17.86 -7.56
N MET A 136 46.61 16.57 -7.79
CA MET A 136 46.18 15.63 -6.74
C MET A 136 47.20 15.55 -5.60
N LYS A 137 48.49 15.39 -5.92
CA LYS A 137 49.58 15.38 -4.92
C LYS A 137 49.71 16.72 -4.20
N ASN A 138 49.63 17.83 -4.94
CA ASN A 138 49.79 19.18 -4.43
C ASN A 138 48.61 19.68 -3.57
N LEU A 139 47.44 19.03 -3.62
CA LEU A 139 46.23 19.46 -2.92
C LEU A 139 45.79 18.47 -1.83
N LEU A 140 45.67 17.20 -2.17
CA LEU A 140 45.28 16.13 -1.25
C LEU A 140 46.51 15.50 -0.59
N GLY A 141 47.49 15.11 -1.41
CA GLY A 141 48.70 14.40 -0.97
C GLY A 141 49.47 15.16 0.10
N VAL A 142 49.67 16.47 -0.08
CA VAL A 142 50.34 17.34 0.91
C VAL A 142 49.69 17.28 2.29
N THR A 143 48.37 17.42 2.37
CA THR A 143 47.65 17.44 3.64
C THR A 143 47.68 16.07 4.30
N TRP A 144 47.52 15.00 3.51
CA TRP A 144 47.59 13.63 4.01
C TRP A 144 48.98 13.32 4.57
N ASN A 145 50.03 13.63 3.81
CA ASN A 145 51.42 13.41 4.22
C ASN A 145 51.80 14.23 5.46
N LEU A 146 51.41 15.50 5.50
CA LEU A 146 51.64 16.34 6.67
C LEU A 146 50.90 15.81 7.89
N ALA A 147 49.64 15.42 7.76
CA ALA A 147 48.87 14.88 8.88
C ALA A 147 49.51 13.60 9.46
N ARG A 148 49.87 12.63 8.62
CA ARG A 148 50.46 11.36 9.08
C ARG A 148 51.86 11.51 9.69
N ILE A 149 52.66 12.45 9.19
CA ILE A 149 54.02 12.70 9.71
C ILE A 149 53.99 13.61 10.95
N ALA A 150 53.08 14.58 11.01
CA ALA A 150 52.96 15.51 12.13
C ALA A 150 52.28 14.89 13.36
N ALA A 151 51.27 14.04 13.15
CA ALA A 151 50.45 13.51 14.23
C ALA A 151 51.25 12.90 15.40
N PRO A 152 52.33 12.12 15.20
CA PRO A 152 53.15 11.61 16.31
C PRO A 152 53.87 12.67 17.16
N MET A 153 54.07 13.89 16.63
CA MET A 153 54.73 15.01 17.31
C MET A 153 53.76 16.02 17.94
N MET A 154 52.46 15.83 17.72
CA MET A 154 51.42 16.69 18.28
C MET A 154 51.02 16.20 19.68
N PRO A 155 51.03 17.08 20.71
CA PRO A 155 50.62 16.71 22.06
C PRO A 155 49.08 16.65 22.19
N THR A 156 48.61 16.08 23.30
CA THR A 156 47.21 16.23 23.74
C THR A 156 46.85 17.72 23.87
N GLY A 157 45.69 18.12 23.36
CA GLY A 157 45.30 19.53 23.20
C GLY A 157 45.78 20.17 21.90
N GLY A 158 46.51 19.42 21.06
CA GLY A 158 46.94 19.87 19.73
C GLY A 158 45.77 20.19 18.79
N ALA A 159 46.01 21.07 17.82
CA ALA A 159 45.01 21.49 16.84
C ALA A 159 45.54 21.41 15.40
N MET A 160 44.84 20.67 14.55
CA MET A 160 45.08 20.62 13.11
C MET A 160 43.94 21.35 12.39
N VAL A 161 44.29 22.31 11.55
CA VAL A 161 43.33 23.07 10.74
C VAL A 161 43.68 22.87 9.27
N ASN A 162 42.79 22.22 8.54
CA ASN A 162 42.94 21.95 7.12
C ASN A 162 42.20 23.03 6.31
N ILE A 163 42.89 23.67 5.37
CA ILE A 163 42.28 24.72 4.54
C ILE A 163 41.79 24.09 3.24
N SER A 164 40.46 24.01 3.11
CA SER A 164 39.81 23.59 1.88
C SER A 164 39.35 24.81 1.07
N THR A 165 38.17 24.74 0.46
CA THR A 165 37.55 25.82 -0.31
C THR A 165 36.06 25.53 -0.47
N ILE A 166 35.20 26.55 -0.40
CA ILE A 166 33.76 26.36 -0.63
C ILE A 166 33.47 25.80 -2.03
N PHE A 167 34.36 26.03 -2.99
CA PHE A 167 34.23 25.53 -4.37
C PHE A 167 34.26 24.00 -4.46
N SER A 168 34.69 23.29 -3.40
CA SER A 168 34.58 21.83 -3.29
C SER A 168 33.14 21.33 -3.07
N HIS A 169 32.18 22.24 -2.87
CA HIS A 169 30.75 21.93 -2.75
C HIS A 169 29.87 22.69 -3.77
N THR A 170 30.46 23.49 -4.66
CA THR A 170 29.73 24.28 -5.66
C THR A 170 30.04 23.83 -7.07
N ARG A 171 29.28 24.39 -8.03
CA ARG A 171 29.66 24.42 -9.43
C ARG A 171 30.92 25.30 -9.56
N TYR A 172 31.88 24.87 -10.39
CA TYR A 172 33.14 25.57 -10.61
C TYR A 172 33.77 25.17 -11.95
N TYR A 173 33.17 25.66 -13.03
CA TYR A 173 33.49 25.32 -14.42
C TYR A 173 34.99 25.40 -14.72
N GLY A 174 35.54 24.37 -15.38
CA GLY A 174 36.94 24.32 -15.82
C GLY A 174 37.94 24.03 -14.72
N ARG A 175 37.50 23.55 -13.55
CA ARG A 175 38.34 23.41 -12.35
C ARG A 175 38.27 22.05 -11.68
N THR A 176 37.91 21.00 -12.43
CA THR A 176 37.82 19.61 -11.97
C THR A 176 39.07 19.17 -11.17
N ALA A 177 40.26 19.38 -11.73
CA ALA A 177 41.53 18.98 -11.13
C ALA A 177 41.89 19.75 -9.83
N TYR A 178 41.16 20.82 -9.51
CA TYR A 178 41.30 21.56 -8.25
C TYR A 178 40.28 21.12 -7.21
N VAL A 179 39.00 21.04 -7.58
CA VAL A 179 37.91 20.81 -6.61
C VAL A 179 37.74 19.35 -6.23
N VAL A 180 38.09 18.40 -7.10
CA VAL A 180 38.03 16.96 -6.78
C VAL A 180 39.02 16.59 -5.65
N PRO A 181 40.32 16.96 -5.73
CA PRO A 181 41.24 16.74 -4.61
C PRO A 181 40.81 17.46 -3.32
N LYS A 182 40.24 18.67 -3.43
CA LYS A 182 39.76 19.43 -2.25
C LYS A 182 38.52 18.80 -1.61
N ALA A 183 37.61 18.23 -2.40
CA ALA A 183 36.48 17.47 -1.87
C ALA A 183 36.94 16.17 -1.17
N ALA A 184 37.90 15.45 -1.75
CA ALA A 184 38.53 14.31 -1.11
C ALA A 184 39.25 14.69 0.20
N LEU A 185 39.89 15.87 0.23
CA LEU A 185 40.53 16.42 1.43
C LEU A 185 39.51 16.72 2.55
N ASN A 186 38.29 17.14 2.23
CA ASN A 186 37.25 17.35 3.25
C ASN A 186 36.89 16.05 3.97
N ALA A 187 36.68 14.98 3.19
CA ALA A 187 36.43 13.66 3.75
C ALA A 187 37.63 13.13 4.54
N LEU A 188 38.85 13.33 4.03
CA LEU A 188 40.09 13.00 4.74
C LEU A 188 40.15 13.71 6.09
N SER A 189 39.94 15.02 6.17
CA SER A 189 39.91 15.76 7.44
C SER A 189 38.93 15.17 8.43
N ARG A 190 37.72 14.82 7.98
CA ARG A 190 36.69 14.25 8.85
C ARG A 190 37.09 12.87 9.39
N GLN A 191 37.74 12.04 8.57
CA GLN A 191 38.27 10.75 9.03
C GLN A 191 39.47 10.94 9.97
N LEU A 192 40.37 11.89 9.69
CA LEU A 192 41.48 12.24 10.59
C LEU A 192 40.99 12.73 11.96
N ALA A 193 39.88 13.47 12.02
CA ALA A 193 39.27 13.87 13.29
C ALA A 193 38.82 12.66 14.12
N GLN A 194 38.29 11.62 13.47
CA GLN A 194 37.89 10.38 14.13
C GLN A 194 39.12 9.59 14.63
N GLU A 195 40.21 9.56 13.87
CA GLU A 195 41.44 8.85 14.23
C GLU A 195 42.26 9.58 15.32
N LEU A 196 42.29 10.92 15.30
CA LEU A 196 43.10 11.75 16.21
C LEU A 196 42.35 12.24 17.44
N GLY A 197 41.01 12.29 17.39
CA GLY A 197 40.16 12.67 18.51
C GLY A 197 40.46 11.90 19.80
N PRO A 198 40.57 10.55 19.77
CA PRO A 198 40.93 9.77 20.96
C PRO A 198 42.31 10.10 21.55
N ARG A 199 43.22 10.71 20.78
CA ARG A 199 44.53 11.20 21.24
C ARG A 199 44.48 12.62 21.81
N GLY A 200 43.29 13.24 21.81
CA GLY A 200 43.07 14.62 22.22
C GLY A 200 43.61 15.65 21.22
N ILE A 201 43.77 15.27 19.95
CA ILE A 201 44.17 16.19 18.88
C ILE A 201 42.93 16.51 18.05
N ARG A 202 42.59 17.81 17.98
CA ARG A 202 41.42 18.29 17.24
C ARG A 202 41.78 18.46 15.77
N VAL A 203 40.89 18.07 14.87
CA VAL A 203 41.08 18.26 13.41
C VAL A 203 39.84 18.93 12.85
N ASN A 204 39.98 20.14 12.32
CA ASN A 204 38.87 20.90 11.73
C ASN A 204 39.23 21.40 10.34
N THR A 205 38.22 21.69 9.53
CA THR A 205 38.42 22.19 8.16
C THR A 205 37.84 23.58 8.02
N VAL A 206 38.61 24.52 7.44
CA VAL A 206 38.11 25.85 7.08
C VAL A 206 37.81 25.87 5.59
N PHE A 207 36.68 26.46 5.23
CA PHE A 207 36.20 26.64 3.86
C PHE A 207 36.20 28.13 3.50
N PRO A 208 37.32 28.63 2.94
CA PRO A 208 37.35 29.95 2.32
C PRO A 208 36.31 30.08 1.20
N GLY A 209 35.56 31.18 1.22
CA GLY A 209 34.79 31.67 0.09
C GLY A 209 35.68 32.16 -1.07
N PRO A 210 35.11 32.83 -2.09
CA PRO A 210 35.92 33.64 -2.99
C PRO A 210 36.59 34.74 -2.16
N ILE A 211 37.92 34.72 -2.04
CA ILE A 211 38.65 35.66 -1.18
C ILE A 211 39.00 36.92 -1.95
N GLU A 212 38.67 38.09 -1.38
CA GLU A 212 38.95 39.39 -1.97
C GLU A 212 40.44 39.52 -2.33
N SER A 213 40.71 39.71 -3.62
CA SER A 213 42.03 39.89 -4.20
C SER A 213 41.91 40.28 -5.68
N ASP A 214 42.93 40.95 -6.23
CA ASP A 214 42.98 41.21 -7.68
C ASP A 214 42.93 39.89 -8.48
N ARG A 215 43.57 38.84 -7.94
CA ARG A 215 43.62 37.51 -8.55
C ARG A 215 42.24 36.85 -8.71
N ILE A 216 41.35 36.93 -7.72
CA ILE A 216 40.04 36.25 -7.83
C ILE A 216 39.18 36.89 -8.92
N ARG A 217 39.28 38.20 -9.11
CA ARG A 217 38.58 38.95 -10.16
C ARG A 217 39.03 38.49 -11.54
N THR A 218 40.34 38.36 -11.76
CA THR A 218 40.90 37.81 -13.01
C THR A 218 40.47 36.36 -13.24
N VAL A 219 40.41 35.54 -12.20
CA VAL A 219 39.97 34.14 -12.31
C VAL A 219 38.50 34.05 -12.73
N PHE A 220 37.62 34.85 -12.14
CA PHE A 220 36.21 34.89 -12.51
C PHE A 220 36.00 35.39 -13.95
N ALA A 221 36.69 36.46 -14.35
CA ALA A 221 36.63 36.93 -15.74
C ALA A 221 37.14 35.89 -16.74
N ALA A 222 38.22 35.16 -16.41
CA ALA A 222 38.71 34.06 -17.24
C ALA A 222 37.68 32.91 -17.32
N MET A 223 37.02 32.58 -16.21
CA MET A 223 35.96 31.57 -16.19
C MET A 223 34.74 31.99 -17.02
N ASP A 224 34.32 33.25 -16.96
CA ASP A 224 33.23 33.78 -17.79
C ASP A 224 33.56 33.63 -19.27
N LYS A 225 34.80 33.97 -19.65
CA LYS A 225 35.28 33.83 -21.03
C LYS A 225 35.26 32.37 -21.51
N VAL A 226 35.74 31.43 -20.70
CA VAL A 226 35.78 30.00 -21.07
C VAL A 226 34.37 29.40 -21.13
N GLN A 227 33.41 29.94 -20.36
CA GLN A 227 32.00 29.55 -20.41
C GLN A 227 31.19 30.23 -21.52
N GLY A 228 31.78 31.18 -22.27
CA GLY A 228 31.04 31.99 -23.25
C GLY A 228 30.00 32.94 -22.63
N GLN A 229 30.16 33.30 -21.36
CA GLN A 229 29.21 34.14 -20.61
C GLN A 229 29.64 35.61 -20.59
N SER A 230 28.71 36.51 -20.27
CA SER A 230 29.01 37.93 -20.05
C SER A 230 30.01 38.12 -18.89
N GLU A 231 30.81 39.18 -18.96
CA GLU A 231 31.73 39.56 -17.88
C GLU A 231 30.98 39.74 -16.56
N ASN A 232 31.56 39.26 -15.45
CA ASN A 232 31.03 39.25 -14.08
C ASN A 232 29.95 38.21 -13.77
N THR A 233 29.52 37.37 -14.73
CA THR A 233 28.48 36.34 -14.48
C THR A 233 28.87 35.39 -13.34
N THR A 234 30.13 34.94 -13.31
CA THR A 234 30.66 34.06 -12.25
C THR A 234 30.73 34.80 -10.90
N ALA A 235 31.11 36.08 -10.91
CA ALA A 235 31.16 36.89 -9.69
C ALA A 235 29.75 37.09 -9.10
N ASP A 236 28.78 37.40 -9.94
CA ASP A 236 27.37 37.58 -9.58
C ASP A 236 26.75 36.27 -9.09
N TYR A 237 27.11 35.13 -9.71
CA TYR A 237 26.68 33.81 -9.26
C TYR A 237 27.07 33.55 -7.80
N PHE A 238 28.31 33.82 -7.41
CA PHE A 238 28.76 33.56 -6.04
C PHE A 238 28.26 34.62 -5.05
N THR A 239 28.33 35.90 -5.39
CA THR A 239 27.87 36.99 -4.52
C THR A 239 26.35 36.95 -4.31
N GLY A 240 25.58 36.62 -5.36
CA GLY A 240 24.13 36.43 -5.27
C GLY A 240 23.71 35.40 -4.23
N ARG A 241 24.54 34.37 -3.99
CA ARG A 241 24.30 33.29 -3.03
C ARG A 241 24.80 33.57 -1.61
N MET A 242 25.54 34.66 -1.39
CA MET A 242 25.95 35.08 -0.05
C MET A 242 24.76 35.69 0.69
N ALA A 243 24.49 35.22 1.91
CA ALA A 243 23.42 35.74 2.75
C ALA A 243 23.82 37.05 3.46
N LEU A 244 25.09 37.21 3.80
CA LEU A 244 25.58 38.33 4.59
C LEU A 244 26.08 39.48 3.71
N THR A 245 25.53 40.68 3.93
CA THR A 245 26.05 41.96 3.43
C THR A 245 26.91 42.60 4.52
N ARG A 246 28.14 43.03 4.19
CA ARG A 246 29.08 43.62 5.15
C ARG A 246 29.51 45.01 4.66
N PRO A 247 29.66 46.02 5.56
CA PRO A 247 30.11 47.33 5.13
C PRO A 247 31.57 47.32 4.69
N VAL A 248 31.86 47.95 3.53
CA VAL A 248 33.21 48.25 3.07
C VAL A 248 33.41 49.75 3.12
N GLY A 249 34.45 50.22 3.83
CA GLY A 249 34.69 51.66 4.01
C GLY A 249 33.59 52.39 4.78
N GLY A 250 32.82 51.68 5.63
CA GLY A 250 31.76 52.25 6.46
C GLY A 250 30.39 52.39 5.78
N LYS A 251 30.22 51.94 4.53
CA LYS A 251 28.94 51.94 3.81
C LYS A 251 28.48 50.52 3.49
N LEU A 252 27.17 50.29 3.54
CA LEU A 252 26.51 49.03 3.15
C LEU A 252 26.18 49.04 1.64
N ASP A 253 27.20 49.19 0.80
CA ASP A 253 27.05 49.17 -0.66
C ASP A 253 27.60 47.84 -1.22
N GLY A 254 26.71 46.94 -1.66
CA GLY A 254 27.05 45.67 -2.30
C GLY A 254 27.39 44.52 -1.36
N LYS A 255 27.63 43.32 -1.91
CA LYS A 255 28.02 42.11 -1.17
C LYS A 255 29.54 41.86 -1.37
N PRO A 256 30.41 42.35 -0.47
CA PRO A 256 31.85 42.17 -0.64
C PRO A 256 32.25 40.70 -0.44
N LEU A 257 33.41 40.36 -1.00
CA LEU A 257 34.03 39.05 -0.77
C LEU A 257 34.68 38.98 0.63
N PRO A 258 34.75 37.81 1.28
CA PRO A 258 35.51 37.62 2.50
C PRO A 258 36.98 38.04 2.35
N ALA A 259 37.53 38.67 3.39
CA ALA A 259 38.92 39.11 3.41
C ALA A 259 39.86 38.00 3.93
N PRO A 260 41.15 38.00 3.56
CA PRO A 260 42.13 37.08 4.14
C PRO A 260 42.17 37.09 5.68
N ALA A 261 41.92 38.25 6.29
CA ALA A 261 41.86 38.41 7.74
C ALA A 261 40.72 37.61 8.39
N ASP A 262 39.59 37.41 7.69
CA ASP A 262 38.48 36.60 8.21
C ASP A 262 38.89 35.12 8.32
N ILE A 263 39.66 34.63 7.33
CA ILE A 263 40.23 33.27 7.33
C ILE A 263 41.24 33.10 8.46
N ALA A 264 42.13 34.09 8.63
CA ALA A 264 43.10 34.09 9.71
C ALA A 264 42.42 34.09 11.09
N GLY A 265 41.33 34.85 11.26
CA GLY A 265 40.53 34.87 12.49
C GLY A 265 39.90 33.51 12.81
N ALA A 266 39.32 32.83 11.81
CA ALA A 266 38.79 31.48 11.98
C ALA A 266 39.88 30.47 12.35
N CYS A 267 41.04 30.52 11.66
CA CYS A 267 42.18 29.65 11.97
C CYS A 267 42.70 29.89 13.39
N LEU A 268 42.77 31.16 13.82
CA LEU A 268 43.24 31.54 15.16
C LEU A 268 42.30 31.00 16.24
N PHE A 269 40.99 31.14 16.05
CA PHE A 269 40.01 30.54 16.95
C PHE A 269 40.17 29.02 17.02
N LEU A 270 40.18 28.33 15.87
CA LEU A 270 40.30 26.88 15.81
C LEU A 270 41.62 26.34 16.37
N ALA A 271 42.71 27.11 16.27
CA ALA A 271 44.01 26.78 16.81
C ALA A 271 44.12 26.99 18.34
N SER A 272 43.29 27.85 18.91
CA SER A 272 43.30 28.18 20.34
C SER A 272 42.61 27.12 21.21
N GLU A 273 42.71 27.27 22.53
CA GLU A 273 41.96 26.45 23.49
C GLU A 273 40.44 26.80 23.51
N GLU A 274 40.04 27.95 22.96
CA GLU A 274 38.64 28.38 22.91
C GLU A 274 37.76 27.43 22.09
N SER A 275 38.35 26.76 21.09
CA SER A 275 37.70 25.73 20.28
C SER A 275 37.86 24.32 20.87
N GLY A 276 38.16 24.19 22.18
CA GLY A 276 38.50 22.91 22.83
C GLY A 276 37.44 21.81 22.65
N GLY A 277 36.17 22.20 22.47
CA GLY A 277 35.05 21.30 22.18
C GLY A 277 34.76 21.04 20.70
N ILE A 278 35.60 21.52 19.77
CA ILE A 278 35.34 21.48 18.32
C ILE A 278 36.36 20.57 17.62
N THR A 279 35.88 19.48 17.02
CA THR A 279 36.66 18.58 16.16
C THR A 279 35.75 17.96 15.11
N GLY A 280 36.29 17.65 13.92
CA GLY A 280 35.53 17.10 12.79
C GLY A 280 34.62 18.10 12.09
N GLU A 281 34.68 19.38 12.48
CA GLU A 281 33.79 20.42 11.98
C GLU A 281 34.32 21.11 10.72
N GLU A 282 33.38 21.63 9.94
CA GLU A 282 33.62 22.42 8.72
C GLU A 282 33.17 23.86 8.95
N ILE A 283 34.12 24.80 8.89
CA ILE A 283 33.89 26.21 9.20
C ILE A 283 33.87 27.04 7.92
N ASP A 284 32.70 27.58 7.59
CA ASP A 284 32.46 28.36 6.38
C ASP A 284 32.74 29.84 6.58
N VAL A 285 33.83 30.30 5.99
CA VAL A 285 34.18 31.72 5.95
C VAL A 285 33.84 32.26 4.56
N THR A 286 32.53 32.38 4.32
CA THR A 286 31.98 32.56 2.96
C THR A 286 30.95 33.69 2.85
N HIS A 287 30.73 34.46 3.92
CA HIS A 287 29.58 35.39 4.04
C HIS A 287 28.21 34.67 3.90
N GLY A 288 28.12 33.44 4.41
CA GLY A 288 26.88 32.65 4.37
C GLY A 288 26.51 32.23 2.95
N LEU A 289 27.50 31.83 2.14
CA LEU A 289 27.28 31.36 0.77
C LEU A 289 26.48 30.06 0.78
N SER A 290 25.31 30.07 0.17
CA SER A 290 24.46 28.88 0.05
C SER A 290 25.03 27.88 -0.96
N ALA A 291 25.64 26.81 -0.45
CA ALA A 291 26.16 25.67 -1.22
C ALA A 291 25.43 24.38 -0.84
N ASN A 292 25.08 23.57 -1.84
CA ASN A 292 24.44 22.28 -1.60
C ASN A 292 25.48 21.21 -1.20
N ARG A 293 25.78 21.16 0.10
CA ARG A 293 26.71 20.22 0.73
C ARG A 293 26.21 18.77 0.67
N ASN A 294 24.89 18.57 0.73
CA ASN A 294 24.25 17.26 0.82
C ASN A 294 23.41 17.00 -0.43
N SER A 295 24.07 16.59 -1.52
CA SER A 295 23.38 16.12 -2.72
C SER A 295 23.26 14.59 -2.67
N SER A 296 22.50 14.08 -1.70
CA SER A 296 22.33 12.64 -1.53
C SER A 296 20.90 12.23 -1.18
N SER A 297 20.48 11.07 -1.66
CA SER A 297 19.25 10.39 -1.26
C SER A 297 19.53 8.92 -0.98
N THR A 298 18.66 8.25 -0.22
CA THR A 298 18.74 6.81 0.04
C THR A 298 17.63 6.12 -0.75
N TYR A 299 17.93 5.00 -1.40
CA TYR A 299 16.92 4.21 -2.09
C TYR A 299 15.95 3.58 -1.08
N MET A 300 14.68 3.98 -1.15
CA MET A 300 13.59 3.42 -0.34
C MET A 300 12.78 2.36 -1.10
N THR A 301 13.14 2.08 -2.35
CA THR A 301 12.43 1.15 -3.23
C THR A 301 13.42 0.22 -3.92
N ARG A 302 12.94 -0.99 -4.25
CA ARG A 302 13.70 -1.94 -5.07
C ARG A 302 13.67 -1.51 -6.55
N PRO A 303 14.72 -1.78 -7.34
CA PRO A 303 14.74 -1.43 -8.75
C PRO A 303 13.78 -2.32 -9.55
N SER A 304 12.76 -1.73 -10.17
CA SER A 304 11.88 -2.36 -11.15
C SER A 304 12.36 -2.06 -12.57
N MET A 305 12.46 -3.10 -13.40
CA MET A 305 12.93 -3.02 -14.80
C MET A 305 12.17 -4.03 -15.66
N ARG A 306 11.90 -3.68 -16.91
CA ARG A 306 11.34 -4.56 -17.94
C ARG A 306 12.49 -5.20 -18.74
N SER A 307 12.27 -6.38 -19.31
CA SER A 307 13.27 -7.08 -20.14
C SER A 307 13.60 -6.38 -21.46
N LEU A 308 12.89 -5.29 -21.80
CA LEU A 308 13.06 -4.52 -23.04
C LEU A 308 13.48 -3.06 -22.80
N ASP A 309 13.67 -2.62 -21.56
CA ASP A 309 14.01 -1.22 -21.26
C ASP A 309 15.34 -0.78 -21.90
N GLY A 310 16.26 -1.73 -22.10
CA GLY A 310 17.56 -1.53 -22.70
C GLY A 310 17.60 -1.74 -24.22
N ALA A 311 16.48 -2.06 -24.87
CA ALA A 311 16.48 -2.38 -26.30
C ALA A 311 17.00 -1.20 -27.13
N GLY A 312 18.01 -1.45 -27.97
CA GLY A 312 18.67 -0.41 -28.77
C GLY A 312 19.69 0.44 -28.00
N LEU A 313 19.87 0.22 -26.70
CA LEU A 313 20.87 0.89 -25.89
C LEU A 313 22.18 0.10 -25.81
N ALA A 314 23.27 0.84 -25.72
CA ALA A 314 24.61 0.29 -25.66
C ALA A 314 25.35 0.78 -24.42
N ILE A 315 25.57 -0.13 -23.45
CA ILE A 315 26.14 0.23 -22.17
C ILE A 315 27.58 -0.25 -22.06
N PHE A 316 28.47 0.65 -21.65
CA PHE A 316 29.85 0.35 -21.32
C PHE A 316 30.02 0.17 -19.80
N ILE A 317 30.79 -0.83 -19.37
CA ILE A 317 31.17 -1.00 -17.97
C ILE A 317 32.70 -0.94 -17.90
N ALA A 318 33.22 0.14 -17.33
CA ALA A 318 34.62 0.19 -16.91
C ALA A 318 34.76 -0.62 -15.63
N ALA A 319 35.31 -1.83 -15.72
CA ALA A 319 35.55 -2.70 -14.58
C ALA A 319 36.82 -2.32 -13.82
N GLY A 320 36.96 -2.85 -12.61
CA GLY A 320 38.23 -2.87 -11.86
C GLY A 320 39.01 -4.17 -12.07
N GLU A 321 39.97 -4.43 -11.21
CA GLU A 321 40.75 -5.69 -11.18
C GLU A 321 39.90 -6.89 -10.75
N GLU A 322 38.89 -6.66 -9.89
CA GLU A 322 37.88 -7.66 -9.50
C GLU A 322 36.65 -7.52 -10.41
N TRP A 323 36.68 -8.21 -11.53
CA TRP A 323 35.67 -8.08 -12.58
C TRP A 323 34.45 -8.98 -12.41
N ASP A 324 34.38 -9.77 -11.33
CA ASP A 324 33.19 -10.57 -10.99
C ASP A 324 31.96 -9.69 -10.71
N GLU A 325 32.12 -8.59 -9.96
CA GLU A 325 31.03 -7.64 -9.71
C GLU A 325 30.58 -6.92 -10.99
N ALA A 326 31.54 -6.62 -11.87
CA ALA A 326 31.29 -6.01 -13.17
C ALA A 326 30.50 -6.94 -14.08
N LEU A 327 30.82 -8.24 -14.04
CA LEU A 327 30.10 -9.27 -14.77
C LEU A 327 28.67 -9.48 -14.22
N GLU A 328 28.46 -9.44 -12.91
CA GLU A 328 27.11 -9.50 -12.34
C GLU A 328 26.27 -8.28 -12.75
N SER A 329 26.86 -7.09 -12.76
CA SER A 329 26.19 -5.87 -13.25
C SER A 329 25.86 -5.96 -14.74
N ALA A 330 26.78 -6.52 -15.54
CA ALA A 330 26.56 -6.76 -16.97
C ALA A 330 25.37 -7.68 -17.22
N LYS A 331 25.23 -8.77 -16.45
CA LYS A 331 24.09 -9.70 -16.58
C LYS A 331 22.76 -9.03 -16.30
N VAL A 332 22.69 -8.11 -15.33
CA VAL A 332 21.46 -7.35 -15.03
C VAL A 332 21.06 -6.47 -16.21
N LEU A 333 22.03 -5.80 -16.83
CA LEU A 333 21.82 -4.93 -18.01
C LEU A 333 21.41 -5.74 -19.26
N VAL A 334 22.07 -6.88 -19.50
CA VAL A 334 21.71 -7.82 -20.58
C VAL A 334 20.29 -8.35 -20.37
N GLY A 335 19.96 -8.76 -19.14
CA GLY A 335 18.60 -9.22 -18.80
C GLY A 335 17.51 -8.15 -18.97
N ALA A 336 17.89 -6.87 -19.04
CA ALA A 336 17.02 -5.75 -19.32
C ALA A 336 17.00 -5.35 -20.83
N GLY A 337 17.67 -6.12 -21.70
CA GLY A 337 17.62 -5.97 -23.15
C GLY A 337 18.69 -5.06 -23.76
N ALA A 338 19.66 -4.57 -22.96
CA ALA A 338 20.76 -3.76 -23.47
C ALA A 338 21.93 -4.61 -23.96
N LYS A 339 22.62 -4.14 -25.00
CA LYS A 339 23.95 -4.65 -25.32
C LYS A 339 24.95 -4.08 -24.30
N VAL A 340 25.87 -4.90 -23.82
CA VAL A 340 26.83 -4.53 -22.76
C VAL A 340 28.27 -4.79 -23.19
N ARG A 341 29.16 -3.84 -22.91
CA ARG A 341 30.60 -3.88 -23.26
C ARG A 341 31.37 -3.78 -21.97
N LEU A 342 32.08 -4.85 -21.62
CA LEU A 342 32.83 -4.93 -20.39
C LEU A 342 34.31 -4.63 -20.66
N GLY A 343 34.78 -3.48 -20.19
CA GLY A 343 36.19 -3.07 -20.28
C GLY A 343 36.98 -3.56 -19.08
N LEU A 344 37.97 -4.44 -19.31
CA LEU A 344 38.83 -5.02 -18.27
C LEU A 344 40.26 -4.50 -18.37
N ALA A 345 40.94 -4.29 -17.24
CA ALA A 345 42.27 -3.67 -17.23
C ALA A 345 43.36 -4.52 -17.92
N ARG A 346 43.32 -5.85 -17.79
CA ARG A 346 44.41 -6.76 -18.24
C ARG A 346 43.94 -7.69 -19.37
N ASN A 347 44.82 -7.93 -20.34
CA ASN A 347 44.56 -8.89 -21.43
C ASN A 347 44.28 -10.32 -20.93
N ALA A 348 44.91 -10.72 -19.82
CA ALA A 348 44.65 -12.01 -19.18
C ALA A 348 43.20 -12.13 -18.69
N ASP A 349 42.66 -11.07 -18.08
CA ASP A 349 41.26 -11.04 -17.62
C ASP A 349 40.29 -11.08 -18.79
N VAL A 350 40.61 -10.39 -19.90
CA VAL A 350 39.80 -10.44 -21.14
C VAL A 350 39.71 -11.87 -21.67
N ALA A 351 40.83 -12.59 -21.73
CA ALA A 351 40.84 -13.99 -22.16
C ALA A 351 40.01 -14.89 -21.22
N GLN A 352 40.16 -14.71 -19.91
CA GLN A 352 39.42 -15.47 -18.90
C GLN A 352 37.90 -15.18 -18.94
N ALA A 353 37.52 -13.92 -19.05
CA ALA A 353 36.11 -13.50 -19.15
C ALA A 353 35.47 -14.02 -20.44
N LYS A 354 36.15 -13.94 -21.59
CA LYS A 354 35.66 -14.53 -22.86
C LYS A 354 35.44 -16.03 -22.75
N ALA A 355 36.36 -16.76 -22.12
CA ALA A 355 36.19 -18.20 -21.88
C ALA A 355 34.97 -18.50 -20.98
N ARG A 356 34.76 -17.69 -19.93
CA ARG A 356 33.62 -17.84 -19.00
C ARG A 356 32.28 -17.54 -19.67
N LEU A 357 32.20 -16.48 -20.48
CA LEU A 357 30.98 -16.13 -21.23
C LEU A 357 30.60 -17.23 -22.21
N LYS A 358 31.58 -17.76 -22.95
CA LYS A 358 31.38 -18.90 -23.85
C LYS A 358 30.84 -20.13 -23.14
N ALA A 359 31.38 -20.45 -21.95
CA ALA A 359 30.89 -21.57 -21.13
C ALA A 359 29.47 -21.36 -20.59
N GLN A 360 29.04 -20.11 -20.40
CA GLN A 360 27.69 -19.74 -19.91
C GLN A 360 26.67 -19.54 -21.04
N GLY A 361 27.05 -19.71 -22.31
CA GLY A 361 26.16 -19.51 -23.46
C GLY A 361 25.78 -18.05 -23.72
N ILE A 362 26.52 -17.08 -23.16
CA ILE A 362 26.27 -15.65 -23.35
C ILE A 362 27.11 -15.18 -24.53
N GLY A 363 26.44 -14.86 -25.65
CA GLY A 363 27.07 -14.61 -26.96
C GLY A 363 27.20 -13.14 -27.35
N GLU A 364 26.30 -12.66 -28.21
CA GLU A 364 26.43 -11.35 -28.88
C GLU A 364 26.07 -10.13 -28.01
N GLU A 365 25.31 -10.34 -26.94
CA GLU A 365 24.78 -9.25 -26.10
C GLU A 365 25.82 -8.69 -25.12
N LEU A 366 26.89 -9.44 -24.83
CA LEU A 366 27.96 -9.04 -23.90
C LEU A 366 29.34 -9.29 -24.49
N THR A 367 30.05 -8.20 -24.83
CA THR A 367 31.42 -8.26 -25.34
C THR A 367 32.43 -7.79 -24.30
N VAL A 368 33.69 -8.24 -24.43
CA VAL A 368 34.76 -7.93 -23.47
C VAL A 368 36.02 -7.49 -24.22
N THR A 369 36.62 -6.37 -23.82
CA THR A 369 37.91 -5.90 -24.35
C THR A 369 38.78 -5.29 -23.26
N ARG A 370 40.01 -4.92 -23.63
CA ARG A 370 40.96 -4.26 -22.72
C ARG A 370 40.60 -2.78 -22.59
N PHE A 371 40.48 -2.30 -21.35
CA PHE A 371 40.30 -0.89 -21.01
C PHE A 371 41.17 -0.54 -19.79
N ALA A 372 42.36 0.00 -20.03
CA ALA A 372 43.35 0.30 -18.99
C ALA A 372 43.30 1.78 -18.60
N ARG A 373 42.80 2.09 -17.40
CA ARG A 373 42.61 3.48 -16.93
C ARG A 373 43.90 4.25 -16.64
N SER A 374 45.02 3.53 -16.57
CA SER A 374 46.36 4.11 -16.46
C SER A 374 46.91 4.60 -17.81
N GLU A 375 46.25 4.30 -18.92
CA GLU A 375 46.68 4.63 -20.28
C GLU A 375 45.56 5.41 -21.00
N PRO A 376 45.47 6.74 -20.79
CA PRO A 376 44.34 7.54 -21.30
C PRO A 376 44.15 7.49 -22.82
N ASP A 377 45.23 7.44 -23.60
CA ASP A 377 45.15 7.32 -25.06
C ASP A 377 44.54 5.98 -25.48
N ALA A 378 44.96 4.89 -24.83
CA ALA A 378 44.41 3.56 -25.07
C ALA A 378 42.93 3.43 -24.65
N MET A 379 42.45 4.25 -23.69
CA MET A 379 41.03 4.29 -23.35
C MET A 379 40.19 4.88 -24.49
N GLU A 380 40.67 5.94 -25.15
CA GLU A 380 39.95 6.58 -26.26
C GLU A 380 39.90 5.66 -27.48
N GLU A 381 41.01 4.99 -27.80
CA GLU A 381 41.04 3.94 -28.84
C GLU A 381 40.08 2.79 -28.53
N ALA A 382 40.01 2.35 -27.27
CA ALA A 382 39.10 1.28 -26.85
C ALA A 382 37.62 1.71 -26.98
N LEU A 383 37.27 2.94 -26.59
CA LEU A 383 35.92 3.48 -26.75
C LEU A 383 35.50 3.59 -28.22
N ALA A 384 36.40 4.00 -29.10
CA ALA A 384 36.13 4.05 -30.54
C ALA A 384 35.97 2.64 -31.15
N ALA A 385 36.80 1.68 -30.75
CA ALA A 385 36.69 0.30 -31.22
C ALA A 385 35.36 -0.36 -30.79
N PHE A 386 34.85 -0.03 -29.59
CA PHE A 386 33.59 -0.58 -29.08
C PHE A 386 32.36 -0.23 -29.93
N GLU A 387 32.33 0.92 -30.59
CA GLU A 387 31.21 1.35 -31.43
C GLU A 387 31.06 0.45 -32.67
N GLN A 388 32.18 0.07 -33.29
CA GLN A 388 32.19 -0.74 -34.51
C GLN A 388 31.66 -2.17 -34.25
N ASP A 389 32.00 -2.76 -33.10
CA ASP A 389 31.57 -4.11 -32.71
C ASP A 389 30.10 -4.18 -32.24
N ALA A 390 29.50 -3.01 -31.92
CA ALA A 390 28.26 -2.89 -31.16
C ALA A 390 26.98 -2.75 -32.00
N GLY A 391 27.11 -2.24 -33.23
CA GLY A 391 25.97 -1.78 -34.03
C GLY A 391 25.31 -0.50 -33.50
N GLY A 392 26.05 0.38 -32.81
CA GLY A 392 25.56 1.68 -32.33
C GLY A 392 26.45 2.34 -31.25
N PRO A 393 26.29 3.65 -30.99
CA PRO A 393 27.13 4.41 -30.06
C PRO A 393 26.84 4.08 -28.60
N ILE A 394 27.84 4.21 -27.71
CA ILE A 394 27.69 3.95 -26.27
C ILE A 394 26.75 5.00 -25.65
N THR A 395 25.55 4.60 -25.25
CA THR A 395 24.53 5.50 -24.67
C THR A 395 24.68 5.67 -23.15
N GLY A 396 25.37 4.75 -22.49
CA GLY A 396 25.56 4.81 -21.05
C GLY A 396 26.81 4.12 -20.55
N ALA A 397 27.31 4.53 -19.38
CA ALA A 397 28.50 3.95 -18.78
C ALA A 397 28.34 3.66 -17.27
N ILE A 398 28.80 2.50 -16.80
CA ILE A 398 29.04 2.21 -15.38
C ILE A 398 30.54 2.25 -15.11
N VAL A 399 30.97 2.99 -14.09
CA VAL A 399 32.37 3.10 -13.66
C VAL A 399 32.52 2.52 -12.25
N LEU A 400 33.17 1.37 -12.15
CA LEU A 400 33.50 0.73 -10.87
C LEU A 400 34.86 1.22 -10.34
N PRO A 401 35.18 1.08 -9.05
CA PRO A 401 36.53 1.35 -8.54
C PRO A 401 37.54 0.39 -9.18
N VAL A 402 38.81 0.78 -9.22
CA VAL A 402 39.83 -0.05 -9.87
C VAL A 402 40.27 -1.18 -8.96
N LYS A 403 40.51 -0.89 -7.68
CA LYS A 403 40.93 -1.86 -6.69
C LYS A 403 39.73 -2.50 -5.98
N PRO A 404 39.83 -3.78 -5.62
CA PRO A 404 38.76 -4.50 -4.93
C PRO A 404 38.49 -3.94 -3.53
N ALA A 405 37.34 -4.30 -2.97
CA ALA A 405 37.01 -3.98 -1.59
C ALA A 405 38.09 -4.55 -0.64
N GLY A 406 38.49 -3.77 0.36
CA GLY A 406 39.52 -4.16 1.33
C GLY A 406 40.97 -3.97 0.87
N HIS A 407 41.25 -3.65 -0.40
CA HIS A 407 42.62 -3.34 -0.84
C HIS A 407 43.16 -2.06 -0.17
N PHE A 408 42.35 -1.01 -0.19
CA PHE A 408 42.60 0.22 0.56
C PHE A 408 41.70 0.21 1.80
N ALA A 409 42.23 -0.25 2.92
CA ALA A 409 41.49 -0.39 4.18
C ALA A 409 42.33 0.04 5.38
N GLY A 410 41.64 0.33 6.50
CA GLY A 410 42.26 0.71 7.76
C GLY A 410 42.49 2.22 7.93
N PRO A 411 43.25 2.62 8.96
CA PRO A 411 43.46 4.02 9.32
C PRO A 411 44.24 4.79 8.25
N LEU A 412 43.76 5.98 7.88
CA LEU A 412 44.40 6.84 6.89
C LEU A 412 45.77 7.34 7.37
N LEU A 413 45.96 7.53 8.67
CA LEU A 413 47.26 7.89 9.25
C LEU A 413 48.28 6.75 9.19
N GLY A 414 47.82 5.50 9.17
CA GLY A 414 48.66 4.31 9.11
C GLY A 414 49.11 3.94 7.70
N ALA A 415 48.58 4.61 6.67
CA ALA A 415 48.88 4.31 5.28
C ALA A 415 50.34 4.66 4.91
N ASP A 416 51.03 3.71 4.28
CA ASP A 416 52.38 3.92 3.76
C ASP A 416 52.40 4.79 2.50
N ASP A 417 53.60 5.21 2.09
CA ASP A 417 53.79 6.13 0.96
C ASP A 417 53.23 5.55 -0.35
N ALA A 418 53.44 4.25 -0.55
CA ALA A 418 53.00 3.53 -1.74
C ALA A 418 51.47 3.47 -1.80
N THR A 419 50.80 3.18 -0.69
CA THR A 419 49.34 3.10 -0.59
C THR A 419 48.70 4.45 -0.88
N VAL A 420 49.20 5.53 -0.27
CA VAL A 420 48.68 6.90 -0.50
C VAL A 420 48.87 7.32 -1.96
N ALA A 421 50.08 7.12 -2.51
CA ALA A 421 50.36 7.44 -3.91
C ALA A 421 49.47 6.63 -4.86
N LYS A 422 49.33 5.33 -4.61
CA LYS A 422 48.56 4.43 -5.48
C LYS A 422 47.07 4.74 -5.44
N PHE A 423 46.51 5.02 -4.26
CA PHE A 423 45.11 5.42 -4.12
C PHE A 423 44.80 6.70 -4.92
N MET A 424 45.66 7.72 -4.81
CA MET A 424 45.49 8.97 -5.56
C MET A 424 45.58 8.76 -7.07
N GLU A 425 46.58 8.02 -7.53
CA GLU A 425 46.83 7.75 -8.96
C GLU A 425 45.72 6.88 -9.58
N VAL A 426 45.37 5.78 -8.93
CA VAL A 426 44.53 4.76 -9.54
C VAL A 426 43.04 5.05 -9.37
N GLU A 427 42.62 5.50 -8.19
CA GLU A 427 41.19 5.70 -7.93
C GLU A 427 40.74 7.11 -8.31
N LEU A 428 41.38 8.14 -7.75
CA LEU A 428 40.94 9.53 -7.95
C LEU A 428 41.34 10.06 -9.34
N VAL A 429 42.62 9.98 -9.70
CA VAL A 429 43.10 10.43 -11.02
C VAL A 429 42.53 9.52 -12.12
N GLY A 430 42.49 8.20 -11.91
CA GLY A 430 41.86 7.26 -12.85
C GLY A 430 40.37 7.52 -13.09
N ALA A 431 39.60 7.97 -12.08
CA ALA A 431 38.22 8.36 -12.27
C ALA A 431 38.06 9.65 -13.09
N ILE A 432 38.92 10.66 -12.87
CA ILE A 432 38.94 11.88 -13.71
C ILE A 432 39.30 11.50 -15.16
N ALA A 433 40.29 10.62 -15.36
CA ALA A 433 40.70 10.17 -16.69
C ALA A 433 39.56 9.47 -17.42
N THR A 434 38.85 8.57 -16.73
CA THR A 434 37.69 7.86 -17.30
C THR A 434 36.57 8.83 -17.67
N ALA A 435 36.25 9.79 -16.80
CA ALA A 435 35.25 10.81 -17.06
C ALA A 435 35.63 11.70 -18.26
N ARG A 436 36.91 12.09 -18.38
CA ARG A 436 37.42 12.82 -19.55
C ARG A 436 37.24 12.04 -20.84
N SER A 437 37.66 10.77 -20.88
CA SER A 437 37.56 9.95 -22.09
C SER A 437 36.11 9.74 -22.52
N LEU A 438 35.19 9.54 -21.56
CA LEU A 438 33.74 9.47 -21.84
C LEU A 438 33.18 10.81 -22.34
N ALA A 439 33.59 11.94 -21.74
CA ALA A 439 33.18 13.27 -22.19
C ALA A 439 33.66 13.56 -23.63
N ARG A 440 34.91 13.20 -23.96
CA ARG A 440 35.44 13.29 -25.34
C ARG A 440 34.66 12.41 -26.31
N TYR A 441 34.41 11.16 -25.92
CA TYR A 441 33.63 10.22 -26.74
C TYR A 441 32.24 10.79 -27.02
N TRP A 442 31.46 11.15 -26.01
CA TRP A 442 30.10 11.66 -26.21
C TRP A 442 30.05 13.00 -26.94
N ARG A 443 31.07 13.87 -26.78
CA ARG A 443 31.20 15.11 -27.56
C ARG A 443 31.40 14.84 -29.06
N ALA A 444 32.07 13.75 -29.42
CA ALA A 444 32.25 13.35 -30.82
C ALA A 444 30.98 12.75 -31.47
N HIS A 445 29.96 12.40 -30.68
CA HIS A 445 28.74 11.75 -31.16
C HIS A 445 27.52 12.65 -30.97
N ALA A 446 27.18 13.42 -32.01
CA ALA A 446 26.05 14.35 -31.97
C ALA A 446 24.69 13.65 -32.10
N ASP A 447 24.62 12.54 -32.85
CA ASP A 447 23.39 11.78 -33.11
C ASP A 447 23.33 10.54 -32.19
N MET A 448 22.67 10.71 -31.05
CA MET A 448 22.56 9.69 -30.01
C MET A 448 21.09 9.27 -29.84
N PRO A 449 20.78 7.96 -29.71
CA PRO A 449 19.40 7.50 -29.55
C PRO A 449 18.81 7.87 -28.18
N SER A 450 19.65 8.23 -27.21
CA SER A 450 19.23 8.81 -25.93
C SER A 450 20.35 9.70 -25.37
N PRO A 451 20.03 10.72 -24.55
CA PRO A 451 21.06 11.54 -23.92
C PRO A 451 21.96 10.70 -23.01
N PRO A 452 23.29 10.84 -23.10
CA PRO A 452 24.22 9.94 -22.41
C PRO A 452 24.10 9.99 -20.89
N ARG A 453 24.30 8.82 -20.26
CA ARG A 453 24.23 8.64 -18.79
C ARG A 453 25.47 7.95 -18.25
N CYS A 454 25.95 8.36 -17.08
CA CYS A 454 27.06 7.71 -16.40
C CYS A 454 26.75 7.40 -14.93
N VAL A 455 27.10 6.21 -14.45
CA VAL A 455 26.93 5.83 -13.05
C VAL A 455 28.27 5.38 -12.48
N PHE A 456 28.79 6.13 -11.51
CA PHE A 456 29.91 5.66 -10.68
C PHE A 456 29.35 4.79 -9.56
N MET A 457 29.92 3.62 -9.30
CA MET A 457 29.54 2.80 -8.15
C MET A 457 30.73 2.69 -7.20
N THR A 458 30.49 2.75 -5.89
CA THR A 458 31.56 2.48 -4.91
C THR A 458 31.76 0.99 -4.72
N ASN A 459 32.86 0.60 -4.06
CA ASN A 459 33.00 -0.75 -3.51
C ASN A 459 31.93 -1.00 -2.43
N PRO A 460 31.62 -2.27 -2.11
CA PRO A 460 30.89 -2.62 -0.89
C PRO A 460 31.70 -2.27 0.36
N GLY A 461 31.10 -2.46 1.55
CA GLY A 461 31.77 -2.14 2.81
C GLY A 461 33.07 -2.93 3.00
N ASP A 462 34.13 -2.27 3.47
CA ASP A 462 35.46 -2.86 3.71
C ASP A 462 35.62 -3.53 5.09
N ALA A 463 34.56 -3.53 5.91
CA ALA A 463 34.56 -3.95 7.32
C ALA A 463 35.60 -3.24 8.23
N ALA A 464 36.24 -2.17 7.74
CA ALA A 464 37.32 -1.42 8.38
C ALA A 464 36.99 0.08 8.50
N GLY A 465 35.71 0.44 8.49
CA GLY A 465 35.22 1.80 8.68
C GLY A 465 35.07 2.64 7.40
N ASN A 466 35.43 2.09 6.22
CA ASN A 466 35.26 2.71 4.91
C ASN A 466 35.99 4.04 4.72
N SER A 467 37.09 4.29 5.43
CA SER A 467 37.78 5.59 5.43
C SER A 467 38.24 6.00 4.03
N PHE A 468 38.92 5.11 3.30
CA PHE A 468 39.34 5.36 1.92
C PHE A 468 38.16 5.50 0.97
N ALA A 469 37.13 4.66 1.13
CA ALA A 469 35.94 4.71 0.29
C ALA A 469 35.18 6.06 0.44
N ARG A 470 35.13 6.62 1.65
CA ARG A 470 34.56 7.96 1.90
C ARG A 470 35.37 9.08 1.25
N VAL A 471 36.70 8.98 1.28
CA VAL A 471 37.59 9.94 0.60
C VAL A 471 37.39 9.87 -0.91
N LEU A 472 37.33 8.67 -1.48
CA LEU A 472 37.06 8.46 -2.90
C LEU A 472 35.68 9.00 -3.28
N SER A 473 34.63 8.60 -2.55
CA SER A 473 33.25 9.00 -2.81
C SER A 473 33.12 10.53 -2.83
N ALA A 474 33.65 11.24 -1.84
CA ALA A 474 33.60 12.71 -1.82
C ALA A 474 34.27 13.36 -3.05
N GLY A 475 35.40 12.81 -3.51
CA GLY A 475 36.04 13.24 -4.75
C GLY A 475 35.16 13.01 -5.98
N ILE A 476 34.54 11.83 -6.10
CA ILE A 476 33.64 11.48 -7.20
C ILE A 476 32.36 12.31 -7.19
N THR A 477 31.76 12.57 -6.03
CA THR A 477 30.60 13.46 -5.89
C THR A 477 30.90 14.83 -6.52
N GLN A 478 32.08 15.38 -6.25
CA GLN A 478 32.47 16.66 -6.80
C GLN A 478 32.86 16.58 -8.28
N LEU A 479 33.47 15.49 -8.74
CA LEU A 479 33.71 15.23 -10.16
C LEU A 479 32.39 15.27 -10.95
N ILE A 480 31.37 14.55 -10.47
CA ILE A 480 30.03 14.52 -11.07
C ILE A 480 29.41 15.92 -11.07
N ARG A 481 29.52 16.67 -9.97
CA ARG A 481 28.98 18.03 -9.87
C ARG A 481 29.55 18.96 -10.93
N ILE A 482 30.86 18.90 -11.16
CA ILE A 482 31.52 19.70 -12.20
C ILE A 482 31.15 19.18 -13.58
N TRP A 483 31.20 17.87 -13.80
CA TRP A 483 30.88 17.29 -15.10
C TRP A 483 29.46 17.67 -15.56
N ARG A 484 28.45 17.49 -14.72
CA ARG A 484 27.07 17.92 -15.02
C ARG A 484 27.00 19.41 -15.35
N ASN A 485 27.69 20.26 -14.58
CA ASN A 485 27.67 21.70 -14.80
C ASN A 485 28.32 22.09 -16.13
N GLU A 486 29.46 21.51 -16.46
CA GLU A 486 30.17 21.80 -17.69
C GLU A 486 29.36 21.37 -18.92
N GLU A 487 28.74 20.19 -18.85
CA GLU A 487 27.88 19.65 -19.92
C GLU A 487 26.61 20.48 -20.11
N GLU A 488 25.97 20.94 -19.01
CA GLU A 488 24.82 21.85 -19.09
C GLU A 488 25.19 23.18 -19.78
N VAL A 489 26.34 23.76 -19.43
CA VAL A 489 26.80 25.03 -20.02
C VAL A 489 27.19 24.84 -21.49
N GLN A 490 27.93 23.79 -21.82
CA GLN A 490 28.36 23.51 -23.20
C GLN A 490 27.17 23.21 -24.11
N ALA A 491 26.20 22.40 -23.66
CA ALA A 491 24.98 22.15 -24.41
C ALA A 491 24.12 23.42 -24.55
N GLY A 492 24.03 24.23 -23.49
CA GLY A 492 23.31 25.51 -23.52
C GLY A 492 23.91 26.53 -24.50
N ASN A 493 25.23 26.48 -24.71
CA ASN A 493 25.94 27.27 -25.70
C ASN A 493 25.89 26.67 -27.12
N GLY A 494 25.29 25.48 -27.30
CA GLY A 494 25.24 24.78 -28.57
C GLY A 494 26.55 24.11 -29.00
N GLU A 495 27.51 23.94 -28.07
CA GLU A 495 28.78 23.24 -28.35
C GLU A 495 28.61 21.72 -28.49
N THR A 496 27.57 21.17 -27.86
CA THR A 496 27.19 19.75 -27.90
C THR A 496 25.68 19.62 -28.14
N GLY A 497 25.24 18.56 -28.83
CA GLY A 497 23.82 18.29 -29.09
C GLY A 497 23.05 17.73 -27.89
N HIS A 498 23.77 17.32 -26.83
CA HIS A 498 23.21 16.72 -25.63
C HIS A 498 24.07 17.11 -24.41
N ALA A 499 23.51 16.91 -23.21
CA ALA A 499 24.24 17.09 -21.95
C ALA A 499 24.31 15.75 -21.21
N VAL A 500 25.52 15.31 -20.90
CA VAL A 500 25.75 14.10 -20.11
C VAL A 500 25.20 14.29 -18.69
N TRP A 501 24.51 13.26 -18.17
CA TRP A 501 24.05 13.26 -16.79
C TRP A 501 24.63 12.07 -16.02
N SER A 502 25.35 12.35 -14.92
CA SER A 502 26.07 11.32 -14.16
C SER A 502 25.62 11.22 -12.71
N ASN A 503 25.59 10.03 -12.10
CA ASN A 503 25.23 9.80 -10.69
C ASN A 503 26.29 8.91 -10.02
N GLN A 504 26.33 8.92 -8.68
CA GLN A 504 27.09 7.96 -7.88
C GLN A 504 26.14 7.06 -7.11
N ILE A 505 26.32 5.73 -7.16
CA ILE A 505 25.65 4.79 -6.27
C ILE A 505 26.62 4.37 -5.16
N VAL A 506 26.26 4.71 -3.92
CA VAL A 506 27.08 4.45 -2.74
C VAL A 506 26.67 3.11 -2.12
N ARG A 507 27.54 2.12 -2.27
CA ARG A 507 27.33 0.72 -1.87
C ARG A 507 27.85 0.37 -0.49
N HIS A 508 28.88 1.07 0.00
CA HIS A 508 29.52 0.77 1.29
C HIS A 508 28.66 1.15 2.53
N THR A 509 27.42 1.59 2.33
CA THR A 509 26.41 1.80 3.39
C THR A 509 25.58 0.53 3.68
N ASN A 510 25.70 -0.50 2.84
CA ASN A 510 24.95 -1.75 2.95
C ASN A 510 25.92 -2.95 2.88
N ALA A 511 25.71 -3.94 3.75
CA ALA A 511 26.56 -5.13 3.84
C ALA A 511 25.81 -6.43 3.43
N GLU A 512 24.60 -6.32 2.90
CA GLU A 512 23.79 -7.49 2.52
C GLU A 512 24.31 -8.12 1.23
N ALA A 513 24.13 -9.45 1.09
CA ALA A 513 24.57 -10.18 -0.11
C ALA A 513 23.89 -9.71 -1.40
N GLU A 514 22.72 -9.07 -1.31
CA GLU A 514 21.97 -8.54 -2.46
C GLU A 514 22.54 -7.20 -2.99
N ASN A 515 23.47 -6.58 -2.27
CA ASN A 515 24.03 -5.25 -2.55
C ASN A 515 24.36 -5.01 -4.03
N ILE A 516 25.14 -5.89 -4.67
CA ILE A 516 25.57 -5.71 -6.06
C ILE A 516 24.40 -5.75 -7.05
N ARG A 517 23.44 -6.66 -6.86
CA ARG A 517 22.26 -6.79 -7.75
C ARG A 517 21.30 -5.61 -7.58
N PHE A 518 21.11 -5.17 -6.34
CA PHE A 518 20.30 -3.99 -6.05
C PHE A 518 20.92 -2.71 -6.65
N ALA A 519 22.23 -2.53 -6.47
CA ALA A 519 22.95 -1.40 -7.03
C ALA A 519 22.96 -1.44 -8.56
N ALA A 520 23.20 -2.60 -9.17
CA ALA A 520 23.17 -2.78 -10.62
C ALA A 520 21.76 -2.50 -11.19
N GLY A 521 20.69 -2.96 -10.55
CA GLY A 521 19.33 -2.69 -11.01
C GLY A 521 18.97 -1.20 -10.97
N HIS A 522 19.42 -0.47 -9.94
CA HIS A 522 19.23 0.98 -9.91
C HIS A 522 20.15 1.71 -10.88
N ALA A 523 21.38 1.24 -11.11
CA ALA A 523 22.27 1.76 -12.15
C ALA A 523 21.59 1.67 -13.52
N THR A 524 20.99 0.51 -13.84
CA THR A 524 20.21 0.32 -15.05
C THR A 524 19.05 1.32 -15.17
N ARG A 525 18.29 1.57 -14.10
CA ARG A 525 17.22 2.59 -14.11
C ARG A 525 17.76 3.99 -14.42
N VAL A 526 18.92 4.37 -13.86
CA VAL A 526 19.56 5.66 -14.13
C VAL A 526 20.03 5.75 -15.59
N LEU A 527 20.51 4.64 -16.15
CA LEU A 527 21.02 4.60 -17.52
C LEU A 527 19.90 4.59 -18.58
N PHE A 528 18.75 3.98 -18.30
CA PHE A 528 17.72 3.74 -19.32
C PHE A 528 16.58 4.76 -19.29
N ARG A 529 16.34 5.42 -18.15
CA ARG A 529 15.27 6.42 -18.04
C ARG A 529 15.75 7.79 -18.52
N GLU A 530 14.89 8.52 -19.22
CA GLU A 530 15.18 9.88 -19.66
C GLU A 530 15.29 10.87 -18.49
N GLN A 531 14.57 10.61 -17.39
CA GLN A 531 14.48 11.48 -16.23
C GLN A 531 15.85 11.65 -15.54
N ARG A 532 16.21 12.91 -15.24
CA ARG A 532 17.47 13.27 -14.57
C ARG A 532 17.27 13.30 -13.05
N ILE A 533 17.97 12.43 -12.33
CA ILE A 533 17.97 12.45 -10.86
C ILE A 533 18.85 13.62 -10.37
N ALA A 534 18.28 14.52 -9.58
CA ALA A 534 18.92 15.74 -9.12
C ALA A 534 20.08 15.45 -8.14
N GLU A 535 19.86 14.55 -7.18
CA GLU A 535 20.86 14.11 -6.23
C GLU A 535 22.04 13.42 -6.94
N ILE A 536 23.25 13.67 -6.45
CA ILE A 536 24.47 13.08 -6.99
C ILE A 536 24.68 11.70 -6.38
N ASP A 537 24.66 11.60 -5.04
CA ASP A 537 24.95 10.37 -4.30
C ASP A 537 23.67 9.62 -3.95
N LEU A 538 23.50 8.43 -4.51
CA LEU A 538 22.35 7.56 -4.32
C LEU A 538 22.77 6.38 -3.44
N LYS A 539 22.43 6.45 -2.16
CA LYS A 539 22.88 5.51 -1.13
C LYS A 539 21.99 4.27 -1.10
N LEU A 540 22.62 3.11 -0.94
CA LEU A 540 21.90 1.90 -0.55
C LEU A 540 21.44 2.03 0.91
N PRO A 541 20.22 1.58 1.26
CA PRO A 541 19.75 1.53 2.64
C PRO A 541 20.59 0.52 3.45
N ALA A 542 20.71 0.73 4.75
CA ALA A 542 21.45 -0.18 5.63
C ALA A 542 20.88 -1.61 5.58
N SER A 543 19.55 -1.72 5.54
CA SER A 543 18.78 -2.95 5.30
C SER A 543 17.86 -2.74 4.10
N ILE A 544 18.07 -3.49 3.01
CA ILE A 544 17.18 -3.41 1.84
C ILE A 544 15.82 -3.98 2.21
N ALA A 545 15.77 -5.04 3.01
CA ALA A 545 14.51 -5.70 3.33
C ALA A 545 13.56 -4.84 4.20
N GLU A 546 14.10 -4.15 5.21
CA GLU A 546 13.31 -3.31 6.12
C GLU A 546 12.80 -2.06 5.43
N GLU A 547 13.67 -1.33 4.74
CA GLU A 547 13.33 -0.03 4.15
C GLU A 547 12.45 -0.16 2.91
N THR A 548 12.52 -1.28 2.17
CA THR A 548 11.66 -1.51 1.00
C THR A 548 10.43 -2.37 1.30
N GLY A 549 10.23 -2.81 2.55
CA GLY A 549 9.06 -3.63 2.96
C GLY A 549 8.97 -5.02 2.30
N ALA A 550 10.05 -5.54 1.70
CA ALA A 550 10.04 -6.77 0.91
C ALA A 550 11.29 -7.62 1.13
N ARG A 551 11.11 -8.91 1.51
CA ARG A 551 12.21 -9.87 1.77
C ARG A 551 12.97 -10.34 0.52
N ARG A 552 12.62 -9.84 -0.68
CA ARG A 552 13.27 -10.19 -1.95
C ARG A 552 13.06 -9.10 -3.00
N ALA A 553 13.93 -9.02 -4.00
CA ALA A 553 13.66 -8.28 -5.23
C ALA A 553 12.37 -8.78 -5.85
N MET A 554 11.28 -8.07 -5.60
CA MET A 554 10.05 -8.22 -6.38
C MET A 554 10.31 -7.57 -7.73
N VAL A 555 10.74 -8.37 -8.69
CA VAL A 555 10.45 -8.07 -10.09
C VAL A 555 8.93 -8.05 -10.20
N GLY A 556 8.38 -6.85 -10.31
CA GLY A 556 7.20 -6.55 -11.11
C GLY A 556 5.93 -7.32 -10.83
N PHE A 557 5.13 -6.85 -9.86
CA PHE A 557 3.71 -7.19 -9.84
C PHE A 557 2.81 -6.00 -10.16
N ALA A 558 2.82 -4.93 -9.38
CA ALA A 558 1.97 -3.75 -9.68
C ALA A 558 2.43 -2.97 -10.94
N GLU A 559 3.73 -2.97 -11.27
CA GLU A 559 4.31 -2.21 -12.40
C GLU A 559 4.50 -3.06 -13.68
N ASN A 560 4.31 -4.39 -13.61
CA ASN A 560 4.48 -5.33 -14.72
C ASN A 560 3.16 -5.98 -15.18
N ILE A 561 2.02 -5.59 -14.60
CA ILE A 561 0.70 -6.05 -15.04
C ILE A 561 0.07 -5.13 -16.10
N THR A 562 0.78 -4.13 -16.62
CA THR A 562 0.24 -3.17 -17.61
C THR A 562 -0.31 -3.85 -18.87
N GLY A 563 0.21 -5.03 -19.22
CA GLY A 563 -0.29 -5.87 -20.33
C GLY A 563 -1.47 -6.76 -19.97
N LEU A 564 -1.80 -6.92 -18.69
CA LEU A 564 -2.82 -7.87 -18.21
C LEU A 564 -4.24 -7.44 -18.60
N HIS A 565 -4.51 -6.14 -18.53
CA HIS A 565 -5.82 -5.56 -18.85
C HIS A 565 -5.72 -4.39 -19.84
N LEU A 566 -4.65 -4.34 -20.64
CA LEU A 566 -4.42 -3.23 -21.56
C LEU A 566 -5.63 -3.02 -22.49
N GLY A 567 -6.17 -1.80 -22.46
CA GLY A 567 -7.27 -1.39 -23.33
C GLY A 567 -8.66 -1.83 -22.88
N LYS A 568 -8.77 -2.60 -21.78
CA LYS A 568 -10.07 -2.99 -21.21
C LYS A 568 -10.72 -1.83 -20.47
N VAL A 569 -12.04 -1.73 -20.53
CA VAL A 569 -12.81 -0.71 -19.80
C VAL A 569 -13.60 -1.36 -18.67
N ALA A 570 -13.37 -0.92 -17.43
CA ALA A 570 -14.07 -1.43 -16.25
C ALA A 570 -15.03 -0.39 -15.65
N PHE A 571 -16.28 -0.79 -15.44
CA PHE A 571 -17.27 -0.07 -14.65
C PHE A 571 -17.33 -0.67 -13.24
N ILE A 572 -17.10 0.15 -12.22
CA ILE A 572 -16.89 -0.32 -10.83
C ILE A 572 -17.81 0.45 -9.88
N THR A 573 -18.81 -0.25 -9.32
CA THR A 573 -19.69 0.34 -8.29
C THR A 573 -19.02 0.35 -6.92
N GLY A 574 -19.24 1.42 -6.15
CA GLY A 574 -18.57 1.58 -4.84
C GLY A 574 -17.06 1.76 -4.98
N GLY A 575 -16.61 2.42 -6.05
CA GLY A 575 -15.20 2.53 -6.42
C GLY A 575 -14.37 3.51 -5.57
N SER A 576 -14.93 4.21 -4.58
CA SER A 576 -14.20 5.25 -3.84
C SER A 576 -13.32 4.73 -2.69
N ALA A 577 -13.60 3.54 -2.18
CA ALA A 577 -12.94 3.00 -0.99
C ALA A 577 -13.01 1.46 -0.97
N GLY A 578 -12.35 0.84 0.01
CA GLY A 578 -12.43 -0.60 0.21
C GLY A 578 -11.85 -1.41 -0.94
N ILE A 579 -12.37 -2.62 -1.11
CA ILE A 579 -12.05 -3.52 -2.23
C ILE A 579 -12.30 -2.82 -3.58
N GLY A 580 -13.42 -2.10 -3.74
CA GLY A 580 -13.74 -1.40 -4.98
C GLY A 580 -12.69 -0.38 -5.41
N GLY A 581 -12.22 0.44 -4.47
CA GLY A 581 -11.14 1.41 -4.72
C GLY A 581 -9.81 0.74 -5.06
N GLN A 582 -9.46 -0.35 -4.39
CA GLN A 582 -8.24 -1.10 -4.69
C GLN A 582 -8.33 -1.85 -6.03
N VAL A 583 -9.49 -2.39 -6.40
CA VAL A 583 -9.72 -3.01 -7.72
C VAL A 583 -9.60 -1.96 -8.82
N ALA A 584 -10.18 -0.77 -8.63
CA ALA A 584 -10.05 0.34 -9.58
C ALA A 584 -8.59 0.75 -9.76
N ARG A 585 -7.86 0.91 -8.66
CA ARG A 585 -6.42 1.22 -8.65
C ARG A 585 -5.62 0.17 -9.42
N LEU A 586 -5.76 -1.11 -9.06
CA LEU A 586 -4.97 -2.19 -9.65
C LEU A 586 -5.33 -2.46 -11.12
N LEU A 587 -6.61 -2.33 -11.52
CA LEU A 587 -7.00 -2.42 -12.93
C LEU A 587 -6.40 -1.28 -13.75
N ALA A 588 -6.40 -0.05 -13.23
CA ALA A 588 -5.80 1.09 -13.90
C ALA A 588 -4.28 0.89 -14.07
N LEU A 589 -3.58 0.47 -13.01
CA LEU A 589 -2.16 0.08 -13.05
C LEU A 589 -1.91 -1.06 -14.04
N ALA A 590 -2.87 -1.97 -14.20
CA ALA A 590 -2.83 -3.07 -15.16
C ALA A 590 -3.22 -2.70 -16.60
N GLY A 591 -3.34 -1.41 -16.91
CA GLY A 591 -3.60 -0.92 -18.26
C GLY A 591 -5.07 -0.88 -18.66
N ALA A 592 -6.01 -1.09 -17.74
CA ALA A 592 -7.43 -0.82 -17.98
C ALA A 592 -7.73 0.69 -17.93
N LYS A 593 -8.85 1.08 -18.52
CA LYS A 593 -9.55 2.34 -18.21
C LYS A 593 -10.63 2.01 -17.20
N VAL A 594 -10.86 2.89 -16.22
CA VAL A 594 -11.80 2.64 -15.13
C VAL A 594 -12.79 3.80 -14.98
N MET A 595 -14.08 3.47 -14.90
CA MET A 595 -15.13 4.34 -14.38
C MET A 595 -15.43 3.92 -12.95
N MET A 596 -15.08 4.76 -11.99
CA MET A 596 -15.36 4.55 -10.57
C MET A 596 -16.61 5.34 -10.18
N VAL A 597 -17.64 4.64 -9.69
CA VAL A 597 -18.88 5.30 -9.28
C VAL A 597 -19.18 5.06 -7.81
N ALA A 598 -19.65 6.09 -7.12
CA ALA A 598 -20.02 6.03 -5.71
C ALA A 598 -20.87 7.26 -5.32
N ARG A 599 -21.45 7.24 -4.12
CA ARG A 599 -22.27 8.34 -3.61
C ARG A 599 -21.47 9.59 -3.23
N ARG A 600 -20.29 9.42 -2.61
CA ARG A 600 -19.53 10.54 -2.01
C ARG A 600 -18.47 11.06 -2.98
N GLU A 601 -18.67 12.28 -3.47
CA GLU A 601 -17.74 12.93 -4.41
C GLU A 601 -16.33 13.09 -3.82
N SER A 602 -16.20 13.59 -2.59
CA SER A 602 -14.90 13.87 -1.97
C SER A 602 -13.98 12.64 -1.90
N GLU A 603 -14.54 11.47 -1.59
CA GLU A 603 -13.78 10.22 -1.53
C GLU A 603 -13.41 9.71 -2.92
N LEU A 604 -14.29 9.87 -3.91
CA LEU A 604 -13.99 9.52 -5.30
C LEU A 604 -12.86 10.36 -5.86
N VAL A 605 -12.90 11.69 -5.63
CA VAL A 605 -11.84 12.60 -6.08
C VAL A 605 -10.51 12.21 -5.44
N ALA A 606 -10.48 12.02 -4.12
CA ALA A 606 -9.24 11.62 -3.43
C ALA A 606 -8.72 10.24 -3.87
N ALA A 607 -9.59 9.28 -4.18
CA ALA A 607 -9.18 7.98 -4.70
C ALA A 607 -8.63 8.09 -6.13
N ARG A 608 -9.33 8.85 -7.00
CA ARG A 608 -8.90 9.12 -8.37
C ARG A 608 -7.54 9.79 -8.43
N GLU A 609 -7.32 10.85 -7.67
CA GLU A 609 -6.05 11.60 -7.64
C GLU A 609 -4.88 10.71 -7.26
N ARG A 610 -5.06 9.83 -6.27
CA ARG A 610 -4.05 8.83 -5.88
C ARG A 610 -3.73 7.88 -7.04
N ILE A 611 -4.74 7.30 -7.68
CA ILE A 611 -4.54 6.38 -8.81
C ILE A 611 -3.86 7.10 -9.98
N VAL A 612 -4.29 8.33 -10.30
CA VAL A 612 -3.70 9.14 -11.36
C VAL A 612 -2.24 9.46 -11.07
N GLY A 613 -1.90 9.85 -9.84
CA GLY A 613 -0.51 10.08 -9.42
C GLY A 613 0.34 8.83 -9.59
N GLU A 614 -0.15 7.66 -9.15
CA GLU A 614 0.57 6.40 -9.34
C GLU A 614 0.75 6.03 -10.82
N LEU A 615 -0.26 6.27 -11.65
CA LEU A 615 -0.16 6.07 -13.10
C LEU A 615 0.90 6.97 -13.75
N GLN A 616 1.04 8.21 -13.26
CA GLN A 616 2.09 9.14 -13.72
C GLN A 616 3.47 8.62 -13.33
N ASP A 617 3.61 8.15 -12.09
CA ASP A 617 4.87 7.62 -11.56
C ASP A 617 5.36 6.38 -12.33
N ILE A 618 4.43 5.53 -12.80
CA ILE A 618 4.76 4.35 -13.64
C ILE A 618 4.82 4.65 -15.14
N GLY A 619 4.63 5.92 -15.55
CA GLY A 619 4.86 6.38 -16.92
C GLY A 619 3.73 6.14 -17.92
N PHE A 620 2.47 5.97 -17.48
CA PHE A 620 1.34 5.95 -18.41
C PHE A 620 1.12 7.34 -19.04
N ALA A 621 0.89 7.40 -20.35
CA ALA A 621 0.54 8.64 -21.04
C ALA A 621 -0.96 8.93 -20.99
N GLY A 622 -1.31 10.21 -20.78
CA GLY A 622 -2.71 10.68 -20.76
C GLY A 622 -3.53 10.06 -19.63
N VAL A 623 -2.94 9.93 -18.44
CA VAL A 623 -3.52 9.30 -17.24
C VAL A 623 -4.92 9.82 -16.87
N GLU A 624 -5.19 11.10 -17.08
CA GLU A 624 -6.46 11.75 -16.72
C GLU A 624 -7.66 11.14 -17.47
N ARG A 625 -7.43 10.69 -18.70
CA ARG A 625 -8.47 10.05 -19.53
C ARG A 625 -8.63 8.56 -19.25
N ARG A 626 -7.84 7.99 -18.34
CA ARG A 626 -7.88 6.56 -18.01
C ARG A 626 -8.69 6.26 -16.77
N VAL A 627 -8.79 7.23 -15.85
CA VAL A 627 -9.50 7.09 -14.58
C VAL A 627 -10.54 8.18 -14.49
N LYS A 628 -11.81 7.78 -14.55
CA LYS A 628 -12.96 8.68 -14.53
C LYS A 628 -13.87 8.33 -13.36
N ILE A 629 -14.59 9.33 -12.88
CA ILE A 629 -15.43 9.21 -11.69
C ILE A 629 -16.82 9.75 -11.99
N MET A 630 -17.82 9.19 -11.32
CA MET A 630 -19.16 9.78 -11.24
C MET A 630 -19.68 9.66 -9.80
N ALA A 631 -19.94 10.81 -9.19
CA ALA A 631 -20.53 10.92 -7.85
C ALA A 631 -22.06 10.75 -7.90
N ASP A 632 -22.71 10.77 -6.74
CA ASP A 632 -24.17 10.68 -6.59
C ASP A 632 -24.80 9.44 -7.25
N VAL A 633 -24.02 8.37 -7.41
CA VAL A 633 -24.51 7.07 -7.88
C VAL A 633 -24.87 6.20 -6.67
N ASP A 634 -26.17 5.98 -6.47
CA ASP A 634 -26.70 5.08 -5.45
C ASP A 634 -27.24 3.80 -6.11
N VAL A 635 -26.79 2.65 -5.61
CA VAL A 635 -27.21 1.35 -6.15
C VAL A 635 -28.68 1.03 -5.89
N SER A 636 -29.33 1.71 -4.94
CA SER A 636 -30.79 1.60 -4.77
C SER A 636 -31.59 2.54 -5.70
N ASP A 637 -30.92 3.44 -6.44
CA ASP A 637 -31.54 4.29 -7.46
C ASP A 637 -31.11 3.84 -8.86
N PHE A 638 -31.95 3.04 -9.51
CA PHE A 638 -31.67 2.48 -10.83
C PHE A 638 -31.50 3.55 -11.91
N ALA A 639 -32.15 4.72 -11.78
CA ALA A 639 -31.94 5.82 -12.73
C ALA A 639 -30.54 6.41 -12.61
N SER A 640 -29.95 6.42 -11.41
CA SER A 640 -28.55 6.83 -11.22
C SER A 640 -27.56 5.84 -11.86
N LEU A 641 -27.89 4.54 -11.81
CA LEU A 641 -27.10 3.48 -12.45
C LEU A 641 -27.15 3.57 -13.98
N ASP A 642 -28.33 3.81 -14.56
CA ASP A 642 -28.49 4.02 -16.00
C ASP A 642 -27.62 5.20 -16.49
N LYS A 643 -27.71 6.35 -15.81
CA LYS A 643 -26.86 7.52 -16.12
C LYS A 643 -25.37 7.22 -16.03
N ALA A 644 -24.96 6.42 -15.06
CA ALA A 644 -23.57 6.04 -14.88
C ALA A 644 -23.05 5.11 -15.99
N ILE A 645 -23.88 4.19 -16.48
CA ILE A 645 -23.56 3.38 -17.66
C ILE A 645 -23.46 4.25 -18.90
N ASP A 646 -24.43 5.15 -19.11
CA ASP A 646 -24.44 6.05 -20.28
C ASP A 646 -23.19 6.95 -20.29
N ALA A 647 -22.82 7.54 -19.14
CA ALA A 647 -21.59 8.33 -19.01
C ALA A 647 -20.31 7.50 -19.27
N THR A 648 -20.31 6.22 -18.93
CA THR A 648 -19.17 5.33 -19.20
C THR A 648 -19.03 5.05 -20.69
N LEU A 649 -20.16 4.84 -21.38
CA LEU A 649 -20.19 4.62 -22.83
C LEU A 649 -19.81 5.89 -23.58
N GLU A 650 -20.28 7.06 -23.14
CA GLU A 650 -19.89 8.35 -23.72
C GLU A 650 -18.38 8.59 -23.61
N GLU A 651 -17.78 8.32 -22.45
CA GLU A 651 -16.37 8.61 -22.19
C GLU A 651 -15.42 7.56 -22.78
N PHE A 652 -15.79 6.29 -22.77
CA PHE A 652 -14.88 5.20 -23.15
C PHE A 652 -15.32 4.39 -24.38
N GLY A 653 -16.56 4.55 -24.85
CA GLY A 653 -17.10 3.90 -26.05
C GLY A 653 -17.48 2.42 -25.90
N ARG A 654 -17.16 1.78 -24.76
CA ARG A 654 -17.41 0.36 -24.49
C ARG A 654 -17.33 0.06 -23.00
N ILE A 655 -17.81 -1.12 -22.59
CA ILE A 655 -17.59 -1.70 -21.26
C ILE A 655 -17.12 -3.15 -21.45
N ASP A 656 -15.92 -3.48 -20.97
CA ASP A 656 -15.39 -4.85 -20.99
C ASP A 656 -15.64 -5.57 -19.67
N TYR A 657 -15.55 -4.87 -18.54
CA TYR A 657 -15.74 -5.42 -17.20
C TYR A 657 -16.85 -4.68 -16.44
N LEU A 658 -17.84 -5.42 -15.95
CA LEU A 658 -18.82 -4.94 -14.97
C LEU A 658 -18.48 -5.52 -13.60
N ILE A 659 -18.09 -4.66 -12.65
CA ILE A 659 -17.70 -5.07 -11.30
C ILE A 659 -18.75 -4.58 -10.31
N ASN A 660 -19.65 -5.49 -9.95
CA ASN A 660 -20.72 -5.25 -8.98
C ASN A 660 -20.17 -5.37 -7.55
N ASN A 661 -19.48 -4.32 -7.10
CA ASN A 661 -18.79 -4.28 -5.81
C ASN A 661 -19.59 -3.60 -4.69
N ALA A 662 -20.37 -2.57 -5.01
CA ALA A 662 -21.15 -1.84 -4.01
C ALA A 662 -22.12 -2.77 -3.26
N GLY A 663 -22.33 -2.47 -1.97
CA GLY A 663 -23.32 -3.14 -1.16
C GLY A 663 -23.45 -2.53 0.23
N VAL A 664 -24.61 -2.76 0.84
CA VAL A 664 -24.96 -2.30 2.18
C VAL A 664 -24.89 -3.44 3.20
N ALA A 665 -24.73 -3.10 4.48
CA ALA A 665 -24.76 -4.09 5.55
C ALA A 665 -26.16 -4.71 5.75
N GLY A 666 -27.20 -3.98 5.36
CA GLY A 666 -28.60 -4.35 5.60
C GLY A 666 -29.11 -3.87 6.96
N ALA A 667 -30.24 -4.44 7.38
CA ALA A 667 -30.96 -4.07 8.59
C ALA A 667 -30.17 -4.38 9.87
N GLU A 668 -29.39 -5.47 9.86
CA GLU A 668 -28.70 -5.99 11.04
C GLU A 668 -29.64 -6.41 12.19
N ASP A 669 -30.82 -6.95 11.85
CA ASP A 669 -31.82 -7.45 12.79
C ASP A 669 -32.06 -8.95 12.62
N MET A 670 -32.64 -9.60 13.64
CA MET A 670 -33.24 -10.93 13.46
C MET A 670 -34.45 -10.81 12.53
N VAL A 671 -34.80 -11.88 11.82
CA VAL A 671 -35.92 -11.89 10.85
C VAL A 671 -37.25 -11.43 11.46
N VAL A 672 -37.50 -11.77 12.73
CA VAL A 672 -38.72 -11.39 13.45
C VAL A 672 -38.79 -9.90 13.84
N ASP A 673 -37.65 -9.20 13.82
CA ASP A 673 -37.52 -7.78 14.18
C ASP A 673 -37.26 -6.88 12.96
N MET A 674 -36.83 -7.47 11.85
CA MET A 674 -36.46 -6.76 10.64
C MET A 674 -37.70 -6.17 9.98
N GLU A 675 -37.66 -4.95 9.47
CA GLU A 675 -38.80 -4.36 8.75
C GLU A 675 -38.82 -4.73 7.26
N PRO A 676 -39.99 -4.87 6.60
CA PRO A 676 -40.06 -5.30 5.20
C PRO A 676 -39.37 -4.34 4.24
N ASP A 677 -39.40 -3.04 4.52
CA ASP A 677 -38.74 -2.05 3.68
C ASP A 677 -37.22 -2.06 3.86
N ALA A 678 -36.71 -2.37 5.07
CA ALA A 678 -35.28 -2.57 5.30
C ALA A 678 -34.76 -3.82 4.59
N TRP A 679 -35.56 -4.90 4.57
CA TRP A 679 -35.32 -6.08 3.76
C TRP A 679 -35.24 -5.74 2.27
N ARG A 680 -36.28 -5.08 1.73
CA ARG A 680 -36.32 -4.69 0.30
C ARG A 680 -35.15 -3.80 -0.07
N PHE A 681 -34.87 -2.76 0.71
CA PHE A 681 -33.72 -1.89 0.48
C PHE A 681 -32.41 -2.67 0.33
N THR A 682 -32.20 -3.68 1.18
CA THR A 682 -30.99 -4.52 1.13
C THR A 682 -30.93 -5.37 -0.14
N LEU A 683 -32.04 -6.01 -0.52
CA LEU A 683 -32.12 -6.82 -1.73
C LEU A 683 -32.02 -5.94 -2.99
N ASP A 684 -32.64 -4.77 -3.00
CA ASP A 684 -32.55 -3.82 -4.11
C ASP A 684 -31.11 -3.34 -4.30
N ALA A 685 -30.48 -2.88 -3.22
CA ALA A 685 -29.12 -2.36 -3.25
C ALA A 685 -28.06 -3.43 -3.56
N ASN A 686 -28.21 -4.66 -3.07
CA ASN A 686 -27.17 -5.70 -3.20
C ASN A 686 -27.43 -6.70 -4.32
N LEU A 687 -28.66 -6.90 -4.77
CA LEU A 687 -29.03 -8.00 -5.68
C LEU A 687 -29.73 -7.52 -6.94
N VAL A 688 -30.81 -6.72 -6.80
CA VAL A 688 -31.56 -6.23 -7.96
C VAL A 688 -30.72 -5.23 -8.76
N SER A 689 -29.95 -4.37 -8.09
CA SER A 689 -28.99 -3.44 -8.71
C SER A 689 -27.98 -4.16 -9.62
N ASN A 690 -27.46 -5.31 -9.19
CA ASN A 690 -26.53 -6.13 -9.97
C ASN A 690 -27.20 -6.65 -11.24
N TYR A 691 -28.42 -7.18 -11.12
CA TYR A 691 -29.19 -7.64 -12.27
C TYR A 691 -29.54 -6.47 -13.20
N HIS A 692 -29.91 -5.31 -12.66
CA HIS A 692 -30.18 -4.10 -13.44
C HIS A 692 -28.98 -3.70 -14.30
N LEU A 693 -27.78 -3.63 -13.71
CA LEU A 693 -26.54 -3.36 -14.44
C LEU A 693 -26.25 -4.44 -15.49
N MET A 694 -26.46 -5.72 -15.17
CA MET A 694 -26.33 -6.81 -16.14
C MET A 694 -27.31 -6.64 -17.31
N SER A 695 -28.56 -6.28 -17.05
CA SER A 695 -29.60 -6.10 -18.08
C SER A 695 -29.25 -4.99 -19.08
N ARG A 696 -28.50 -3.97 -18.64
CA ARG A 696 -27.99 -2.87 -19.48
C ARG A 696 -26.72 -3.25 -20.25
N VAL A 697 -25.78 -3.94 -19.58
CA VAL A 697 -24.42 -4.13 -20.09
C VAL A 697 -24.26 -5.43 -20.90
N VAL A 698 -25.01 -6.48 -20.58
CA VAL A 698 -24.93 -7.78 -21.27
C VAL A 698 -25.22 -7.67 -22.77
N PRO A 699 -26.27 -6.94 -23.23
CA PRO A 699 -26.49 -6.76 -24.67
C PRO A 699 -25.29 -6.13 -25.39
N LEU A 700 -24.67 -5.11 -24.78
CA LEU A 700 -23.50 -4.42 -25.33
C LEU A 700 -22.28 -5.35 -25.40
N MET A 701 -22.08 -6.15 -24.35
CA MET A 701 -20.98 -7.12 -24.30
C MET A 701 -21.16 -8.26 -25.31
N LYS A 702 -22.41 -8.72 -25.54
CA LYS A 702 -22.73 -9.70 -26.58
C LYS A 702 -22.49 -9.11 -27.98
N GLU A 703 -22.94 -7.88 -28.22
CA GLU A 703 -22.73 -7.19 -29.51
C GLU A 703 -21.24 -7.02 -29.84
N GLN A 704 -20.41 -6.63 -28.86
CA GLN A 704 -18.96 -6.51 -29.07
C GLN A 704 -18.21 -7.86 -29.04
N GLY A 705 -18.90 -8.97 -28.82
CA GLY A 705 -18.35 -10.34 -28.84
C GLY A 705 -17.49 -10.73 -27.65
N SER A 706 -17.43 -9.93 -26.56
CA SER A 706 -16.72 -10.30 -25.34
C SER A 706 -17.15 -9.48 -24.12
N GLY A 707 -17.05 -10.05 -22.92
CA GLY A 707 -17.25 -9.32 -21.67
C GLY A 707 -16.93 -10.13 -20.42
N TYR A 708 -16.84 -9.45 -19.27
CA TYR A 708 -16.73 -10.08 -17.96
C TYR A 708 -17.64 -9.37 -16.96
N VAL A 709 -18.54 -10.10 -16.32
CA VAL A 709 -19.33 -9.65 -15.17
C VAL A 709 -18.81 -10.32 -13.90
N LEU A 710 -18.43 -9.52 -12.91
CA LEU A 710 -17.94 -10.00 -11.63
C LEU A 710 -18.81 -9.49 -10.48
N ASN A 711 -19.43 -10.41 -9.74
CA ASN A 711 -20.19 -10.11 -8.54
C ASN A 711 -19.33 -10.22 -7.28
N VAL A 712 -19.24 -9.14 -6.48
CA VAL A 712 -18.58 -9.20 -5.17
C VAL A 712 -19.57 -9.65 -4.10
N SER A 713 -19.65 -10.98 -3.97
CA SER A 713 -20.42 -11.66 -2.93
C SER A 713 -19.68 -11.62 -1.58
N SER A 714 -19.96 -12.58 -0.69
CA SER A 714 -19.29 -12.77 0.58
C SER A 714 -19.28 -14.25 0.91
N TYR A 715 -18.27 -14.69 1.65
CA TYR A 715 -18.23 -16.02 2.25
C TYR A 715 -19.52 -16.32 3.04
N PHE A 716 -20.09 -15.31 3.69
CA PHE A 716 -21.33 -15.43 4.45
C PHE A 716 -22.61 -15.53 3.59
N GLY A 717 -22.49 -15.48 2.25
CA GLY A 717 -23.54 -15.91 1.32
C GLY A 717 -23.50 -17.42 1.03
N GLY A 718 -22.56 -18.16 1.63
CA GLY A 718 -22.37 -19.60 1.43
C GLY A 718 -21.57 -19.92 0.16
N GLU A 719 -21.42 -21.20 -0.13
CA GLU A 719 -20.78 -21.71 -1.35
C GLU A 719 -21.70 -22.73 -2.05
N LYS A 720 -21.34 -23.13 -3.26
CA LYS A 720 -22.15 -24.05 -4.07
C LYS A 720 -22.49 -25.31 -3.26
N PHE A 721 -23.78 -25.67 -3.28
CA PHE A 721 -24.36 -26.77 -2.50
C PHE A 721 -24.35 -26.64 -0.97
N LEU A 722 -23.66 -25.65 -0.37
CA LEU A 722 -23.46 -25.57 1.08
C LEU A 722 -23.76 -24.17 1.63
N ALA A 723 -24.98 -24.01 2.15
CA ALA A 723 -25.44 -22.79 2.78
C ALA A 723 -24.68 -22.50 4.09
N VAL A 724 -24.69 -21.24 4.52
CA VAL A 724 -24.14 -20.80 5.79
C VAL A 724 -25.17 -19.91 6.49
N ALA A 725 -25.42 -20.18 7.77
CA ALA A 725 -26.28 -19.34 8.58
C ALA A 725 -25.53 -18.05 8.94
N TYR A 726 -26.19 -16.90 8.78
CA TYR A 726 -25.65 -15.61 9.20
C TYR A 726 -26.63 -14.83 10.09
N PRO A 727 -26.79 -15.24 11.36
CA PRO A 727 -27.80 -14.67 12.25
C PRO A 727 -27.67 -13.16 12.44
N ASN A 728 -28.82 -12.51 12.58
CA ASN A 728 -29.08 -11.07 12.56
C ASN A 728 -28.82 -10.40 11.20
N ARG A 729 -28.62 -11.17 10.14
CA ARG A 729 -28.15 -10.69 8.82
C ARG A 729 -28.79 -11.48 7.68
N ALA A 730 -30.03 -11.91 7.84
CA ALA A 730 -30.71 -12.77 6.87
C ALA A 730 -30.88 -12.12 5.49
N ASP A 731 -31.22 -10.83 5.46
CA ASP A 731 -31.27 -9.97 4.25
C ASP A 731 -29.92 -9.90 3.53
N TYR A 732 -28.85 -9.63 4.26
CA TYR A 732 -27.49 -9.58 3.73
C TYR A 732 -27.03 -10.95 3.24
N GLY A 733 -27.16 -11.99 4.07
CA GLY A 733 -26.77 -13.36 3.74
C GLY A 733 -27.49 -13.87 2.50
N LEU A 734 -28.80 -13.62 2.41
CA LEU A 734 -29.59 -13.92 1.22
C LEU A 734 -29.10 -13.12 0.01
N SER A 735 -28.97 -11.80 0.10
CA SER A 735 -28.56 -11.00 -1.07
C SER A 735 -27.19 -11.43 -1.61
N LYS A 736 -26.24 -11.80 -0.73
CA LYS A 736 -24.93 -12.34 -1.11
C LYS A 736 -25.01 -13.75 -1.69
N ALA A 737 -25.87 -14.62 -1.16
CA ALA A 737 -26.17 -15.90 -1.79
C ALA A 737 -26.79 -15.70 -3.18
N GLY A 738 -27.68 -14.73 -3.35
CA GLY A 738 -28.30 -14.37 -4.63
C GLY A 738 -27.27 -13.91 -5.67
N GLN A 739 -26.31 -13.07 -5.29
CA GLN A 739 -25.22 -12.64 -6.18
C GLN A 739 -24.39 -13.82 -6.71
N ARG A 740 -24.10 -14.81 -5.85
CA ARG A 740 -23.43 -16.07 -6.24
C ARG A 740 -24.36 -16.96 -7.08
N SER A 741 -25.63 -17.03 -6.70
CA SER A 741 -26.62 -17.87 -7.36
C SER A 741 -26.90 -17.41 -8.80
N ILE A 742 -26.86 -16.10 -9.05
CA ILE A 742 -26.86 -15.53 -10.41
C ILE A 742 -25.70 -16.12 -11.22
N VAL A 743 -24.49 -16.18 -10.65
CA VAL A 743 -23.31 -16.72 -11.34
C VAL A 743 -23.49 -18.21 -11.67
N GLU A 744 -23.92 -18.99 -10.68
CA GLU A 744 -24.10 -20.44 -10.81
C GLU A 744 -25.13 -20.82 -11.89
N ASN A 745 -26.19 -20.04 -12.05
CA ASN A 745 -27.33 -20.43 -12.88
C ASN A 745 -27.47 -19.61 -14.17
N PHE A 746 -26.97 -18.37 -14.21
CA PHE A 746 -27.17 -17.48 -15.37
C PHE A 746 -25.97 -17.44 -16.31
N SER A 747 -24.81 -17.96 -15.90
CA SER A 747 -23.58 -17.96 -16.72
C SER A 747 -23.76 -18.65 -18.07
N ALA A 748 -24.56 -19.72 -18.13
CA ALA A 748 -24.89 -20.42 -19.37
C ALA A 748 -25.62 -19.55 -20.41
N TYR A 749 -26.39 -18.54 -19.97
CA TYR A 749 -27.12 -17.62 -20.84
C TYR A 749 -26.26 -16.42 -21.29
N LEU A 750 -25.18 -16.15 -20.57
CA LEU A 750 -24.24 -15.08 -20.89
C LEU A 750 -23.13 -15.54 -21.84
N GLY A 751 -22.75 -16.82 -21.79
CA GLY A 751 -21.86 -17.41 -22.79
C GLY A 751 -22.44 -17.40 -24.22
N PRO A 752 -21.62 -17.64 -25.25
CA PRO A 752 -20.17 -17.88 -25.19
C PRO A 752 -19.31 -16.61 -25.03
N GLU A 753 -19.90 -15.41 -25.16
CA GLU A 753 -19.12 -14.16 -25.23
C GLU A 753 -18.69 -13.64 -23.85
N ILE A 754 -19.51 -13.88 -22.81
CA ILE A 754 -19.36 -13.21 -21.51
C ILE A 754 -19.02 -14.21 -20.41
N GLN A 755 -17.93 -13.94 -19.68
CA GLN A 755 -17.63 -14.62 -18.43
C GLN A 755 -18.48 -14.00 -17.31
N LEU A 756 -19.15 -14.83 -16.51
CA LEU A 756 -19.89 -14.40 -15.33
C LEU A 756 -19.35 -15.17 -14.12
N ASN A 757 -18.72 -14.48 -13.18
CA ASN A 757 -18.15 -15.09 -11.98
C ASN A 757 -18.44 -14.26 -10.71
N ALA A 758 -18.17 -14.82 -9.54
CA ALA A 758 -18.21 -14.10 -8.27
C ALA A 758 -16.88 -14.22 -7.50
N ILE A 759 -16.65 -13.30 -6.56
CA ILE A 759 -15.71 -13.49 -5.46
C ILE A 759 -16.49 -13.52 -4.14
N ALA A 760 -16.06 -14.36 -3.20
CA ALA A 760 -16.68 -14.47 -1.87
C ALA A 760 -15.63 -14.36 -0.75
N PRO A 761 -15.11 -13.13 -0.50
CA PRO A 761 -14.21 -12.90 0.62
C PRO A 761 -14.92 -13.05 1.97
N GLY A 762 -14.15 -13.41 2.99
CA GLY A 762 -14.57 -13.38 4.39
C GLY A 762 -14.46 -11.96 4.98
N PRO A 763 -14.09 -11.84 6.27
CA PRO A 763 -13.64 -10.57 6.82
C PRO A 763 -12.35 -10.11 6.12
N VAL A 764 -12.31 -8.83 5.77
CA VAL A 764 -11.22 -8.21 5.01
C VAL A 764 -10.63 -7.09 5.86
N ASP A 765 -9.33 -7.13 6.06
CA ASP A 765 -8.62 -6.13 6.87
C ASP A 765 -8.49 -4.80 6.11
N GLY A 766 -8.84 -3.71 6.79
CA GLY A 766 -8.96 -2.37 6.24
C GLY A 766 -9.77 -1.44 7.14
N ASP A 767 -9.88 -0.16 6.74
CA ASP A 767 -10.48 0.91 7.53
C ASP A 767 -11.90 0.58 8.01
N ARG A 768 -12.68 -0.11 7.17
CA ARG A 768 -14.06 -0.48 7.51
C ARG A 768 -14.13 -1.53 8.62
N LEU A 769 -13.22 -2.51 8.62
CA LEU A 769 -13.19 -3.56 9.64
C LEU A 769 -12.71 -2.99 10.98
N SER A 770 -11.62 -2.22 10.94
CA SER A 770 -10.96 -1.63 12.11
C SER A 770 -11.76 -0.50 12.74
N GLY A 771 -12.48 0.28 11.93
CA GLY A 771 -13.17 1.49 12.37
C GLY A 771 -12.24 2.70 12.36
N THR A 772 -12.71 3.82 11.80
CA THR A 772 -11.95 5.07 11.68
C THR A 772 -12.80 6.27 12.10
N GLY A 773 -12.15 7.35 12.56
CA GLY A 773 -12.83 8.62 12.88
C GLY A 773 -13.89 8.52 13.98
N GLY A 774 -13.65 7.72 15.03
CA GLY A 774 -14.57 7.53 16.15
C GLY A 774 -15.74 6.57 15.88
N LYS A 775 -15.81 5.96 14.69
CA LYS A 775 -16.78 4.90 14.40
C LYS A 775 -16.26 3.55 14.92
N PRO A 776 -17.09 2.72 15.57
CA PRO A 776 -16.68 1.40 16.04
C PRO A 776 -16.36 0.47 14.87
N GLY A 777 -15.36 -0.39 15.05
CA GLY A 777 -15.04 -1.45 14.09
C GLY A 777 -16.19 -2.45 13.96
N LEU A 778 -16.20 -3.25 12.89
CA LEU A 778 -17.31 -4.17 12.60
C LEU A 778 -17.50 -5.24 13.69
N PHE A 779 -16.43 -5.72 14.33
CA PHE A 779 -16.55 -6.68 15.43
C PHE A 779 -17.18 -6.06 16.68
N GLN A 780 -16.86 -4.80 17.00
CA GLN A 780 -17.49 -4.07 18.10
C GLN A 780 -18.97 -3.78 17.79
N ARG A 781 -19.28 -3.36 16.56
CA ARG A 781 -20.67 -3.16 16.11
C ARG A 781 -21.49 -4.45 16.24
N ARG A 782 -20.93 -5.58 15.78
CA ARG A 782 -21.57 -6.89 15.90
C ARG A 782 -21.70 -7.35 17.36
N ALA A 783 -20.72 -7.07 18.21
CA ALA A 783 -20.77 -7.40 19.62
C ALA A 783 -21.90 -6.67 20.35
N LYS A 784 -22.06 -5.37 20.08
CA LYS A 784 -23.18 -4.56 20.60
C LYS A 784 -24.53 -5.17 20.18
N LEU A 785 -24.70 -5.49 18.90
CA LEU A 785 -25.91 -6.13 18.39
C LEU A 785 -26.20 -7.48 19.05
N ILE A 786 -25.18 -8.32 19.25
CA ILE A 786 -25.34 -9.61 19.95
C ILE A 786 -25.86 -9.42 21.37
N LEU A 787 -25.33 -8.42 22.10
CA LEU A 787 -25.75 -8.16 23.48
C LEU A 787 -27.17 -7.59 23.54
N GLU A 788 -27.53 -6.68 22.63
CA GLU A 788 -28.88 -6.15 22.50
C GLU A 788 -29.90 -7.25 22.17
N ASN A 789 -29.60 -8.13 21.21
CA ASN A 789 -30.50 -9.24 20.86
C ASN A 789 -30.60 -10.26 22.00
N LYS A 790 -29.51 -10.55 22.72
CA LYS A 790 -29.58 -11.40 23.93
C LYS A 790 -30.48 -10.79 24.99
N ARG A 791 -30.38 -9.47 25.21
CA ARG A 791 -31.20 -8.75 26.18
C ARG A 791 -32.67 -8.78 25.77
N LEU A 792 -32.97 -8.45 24.52
CA LEU A 792 -34.33 -8.48 23.97
C LEU A 792 -34.94 -9.89 24.01
N ASN A 793 -34.18 -10.92 23.61
CA ASN A 793 -34.66 -12.31 23.63
C ASN A 793 -34.99 -12.77 25.06
N ALA A 794 -34.16 -12.44 26.05
CA ALA A 794 -34.42 -12.83 27.44
C ALA A 794 -35.66 -12.14 28.02
N VAL A 795 -35.85 -10.84 27.73
CA VAL A 795 -37.07 -10.13 28.16
C VAL A 795 -38.29 -10.70 27.46
N TYR A 796 -38.19 -10.95 26.15
CA TYR A 796 -39.27 -11.55 25.38
C TYR A 796 -39.63 -12.94 25.90
N GLU A 797 -38.65 -13.80 26.16
CA GLU A 797 -38.83 -15.12 26.75
C GLU A 797 -39.60 -15.06 28.07
N ALA A 798 -39.18 -14.19 29.00
CA ALA A 798 -39.89 -14.02 30.27
C ALA A 798 -41.34 -13.50 30.11
N VAL A 799 -41.60 -12.65 29.10
CA VAL A 799 -42.96 -12.23 28.76
C VAL A 799 -43.77 -13.40 28.20
N ILE A 800 -43.20 -14.19 27.29
CA ILE A 800 -43.89 -15.36 26.71
C ILE A 800 -44.16 -16.43 27.77
N GLU A 801 -43.23 -16.71 28.67
CA GLU A 801 -43.45 -17.63 29.80
C GLU A 801 -44.59 -17.16 30.70
N ALA A 802 -44.66 -15.87 30.99
CA ALA A 802 -45.75 -15.29 31.76
C ALA A 802 -47.11 -15.43 31.04
N ILE A 803 -47.15 -15.20 29.73
CA ILE A 803 -48.35 -15.39 28.90
C ILE A 803 -48.76 -16.87 28.86
N ARG A 804 -47.81 -17.80 28.67
CA ARG A 804 -48.04 -19.25 28.69
C ARG A 804 -48.59 -19.72 30.05
N GLY A 805 -48.21 -19.06 31.14
CA GLY A 805 -48.76 -19.26 32.49
C GLY A 805 -50.15 -18.67 32.71
N GLY A 806 -50.81 -18.12 31.68
CA GLY A 806 -52.14 -17.50 31.76
C GLY A 806 -52.14 -15.99 32.05
N GLY A 807 -50.98 -15.33 31.97
CA GLY A 807 -50.85 -13.89 32.14
C GLY A 807 -51.43 -13.09 30.96
N ASP A 808 -52.05 -11.95 31.26
CA ASP A 808 -52.57 -11.02 30.27
C ASP A 808 -51.43 -10.14 29.68
N ALA A 809 -51.32 -10.12 28.36
CA ALA A 809 -50.20 -9.45 27.65
C ALA A 809 -50.15 -7.94 27.94
N GLU A 810 -51.29 -7.26 27.96
CA GLU A 810 -51.34 -5.81 28.21
C GLU A 810 -50.96 -5.49 29.66
N LYS A 811 -51.46 -6.25 30.65
CA LYS A 811 -51.06 -6.07 32.05
C LYS A 811 -49.56 -6.30 32.25
N ILE A 812 -48.98 -7.26 31.54
CA ILE A 812 -47.53 -7.51 31.56
C ILE A 812 -46.78 -6.30 30.99
N LEU A 813 -47.21 -5.77 29.83
CA LEU A 813 -46.62 -4.59 29.21
C LEU A 813 -46.75 -3.34 30.11
N ILE A 814 -47.90 -3.12 30.75
CA ILE A 814 -48.09 -2.02 31.71
C ILE A 814 -47.09 -2.11 32.85
N ARG A 815 -46.80 -3.31 33.37
CA ARG A 815 -45.78 -3.49 34.42
C ARG A 815 -44.37 -3.28 33.87
N LEU A 816 -44.07 -3.85 32.71
CA LEU A 816 -42.78 -3.71 32.05
C LEU A 816 -42.47 -2.26 31.67
N SER A 817 -43.51 -1.43 31.44
CA SER A 817 -43.37 0.00 31.13
C SER A 817 -42.65 0.78 32.23
N ARG A 818 -42.64 0.27 33.47
CA ARG A 818 -41.87 0.87 34.58
C ARG A 818 -40.36 0.78 34.33
N ASN A 819 -39.90 -0.20 33.55
CA ASN A 819 -38.53 -0.37 33.06
C ASN A 819 -37.42 -0.20 34.12
N SER A 820 -37.68 -0.67 35.35
CA SER A 820 -36.74 -0.59 36.46
C SER A 820 -36.49 -1.98 37.01
N ALA A 821 -35.24 -2.46 36.91
CA ALA A 821 -34.84 -3.79 37.37
C ALA A 821 -35.01 -3.94 38.89
N SER A 822 -34.64 -2.90 39.65
CA SER A 822 -34.80 -2.88 41.11
C SER A 822 -36.27 -2.90 41.54
N THR A 823 -37.13 -2.11 40.87
CA THR A 823 -38.56 -2.07 41.19
C THR A 823 -39.26 -3.36 40.78
N LEU A 824 -38.96 -3.89 39.60
CA LEU A 824 -39.63 -5.07 39.06
C LEU A 824 -39.23 -6.36 39.80
N SER A 825 -37.99 -6.48 40.26
CA SER A 825 -37.51 -7.65 41.03
C SER A 825 -38.22 -7.83 42.38
N HIS A 826 -38.74 -6.75 42.97
CA HIS A 826 -39.43 -6.78 44.27
C HIS A 826 -40.96 -6.58 44.15
N ASP A 827 -41.51 -6.44 42.93
CA ASP A 827 -42.96 -6.32 42.73
C ASP A 827 -43.62 -7.70 42.91
N ALA A 828 -44.28 -7.92 44.05
CA ALA A 828 -44.95 -9.19 44.37
C ALA A 828 -45.99 -9.62 43.32
N GLU A 829 -46.55 -8.66 42.59
CA GLU A 829 -47.59 -8.85 41.59
C GLU A 829 -47.03 -8.98 40.15
N ALA A 830 -45.71 -8.87 39.96
CA ALA A 830 -45.07 -9.14 38.68
C ALA A 830 -44.90 -10.66 38.45
N PRO A 831 -45.03 -11.16 37.21
CA PRO A 831 -44.78 -12.56 36.88
C PRO A 831 -43.41 -13.04 37.36
N GLU A 832 -43.33 -14.27 37.86
CA GLU A 832 -42.11 -14.83 38.45
C GLU A 832 -40.91 -14.76 37.50
N ALA A 833 -41.11 -15.12 36.23
CA ALA A 833 -40.09 -15.06 35.19
C ALA A 833 -39.49 -13.65 35.03
N LEU A 834 -40.33 -12.61 35.03
CA LEU A 834 -39.89 -11.22 34.95
C LEU A 834 -39.18 -10.73 36.20
N ARG A 835 -39.60 -11.17 37.39
CA ARG A 835 -38.91 -10.84 38.65
C ARG A 835 -37.52 -11.44 38.70
N LYS A 836 -37.41 -12.72 38.34
CA LYS A 836 -36.13 -13.45 38.29
C LYS A 836 -35.17 -12.78 37.29
N LEU A 837 -35.66 -12.47 36.09
CA LEU A 837 -34.86 -11.78 35.08
C LEU A 837 -34.41 -10.38 35.53
N ALA A 838 -35.30 -9.62 36.17
CA ALA A 838 -34.97 -8.30 36.71
C ALA A 838 -33.90 -8.37 37.80
N LEU A 839 -33.95 -9.40 38.66
CA LEU A 839 -32.93 -9.66 39.68
C LEU A 839 -31.58 -10.01 39.03
N GLU A 840 -31.59 -10.84 37.99
CA GLU A 840 -30.38 -11.21 37.23
C GLU A 840 -29.75 -9.98 36.55
N PHE A 841 -30.55 -9.11 35.94
CA PHE A 841 -30.02 -7.88 35.32
C PHE A 841 -29.47 -6.90 36.35
N ALA A 842 -30.14 -6.74 37.50
CA ALA A 842 -29.66 -5.87 38.58
C ALA A 842 -28.27 -6.25 39.11
N ALA A 843 -27.85 -7.52 38.94
CA ALA A 843 -26.53 -8.00 39.34
C ALA A 843 -25.43 -7.78 38.27
N GLN A 844 -25.74 -7.25 37.09
CA GLN A 844 -24.82 -7.18 35.94
C GLN A 844 -24.16 -5.81 35.74
N GLY A 845 -24.36 -4.85 36.65
CA GLY A 845 -23.83 -3.49 36.53
C GLY A 845 -22.31 -3.40 36.65
N ASP A 846 -21.70 -2.45 35.95
CA ASP A 846 -20.27 -2.09 36.11
C ASP A 846 -20.08 -0.75 36.87
N GLY A 847 -21.18 -0.17 37.37
CA GLY A 847 -21.19 1.13 38.06
C GLY A 847 -21.22 2.35 37.12
N VAL A 848 -21.14 2.16 35.81
CA VAL A 848 -21.14 3.24 34.79
C VAL A 848 -22.30 3.09 33.83
N CYS A 849 -22.52 1.88 33.31
CA CYS A 849 -23.60 1.57 32.40
C CYS A 849 -24.97 1.57 33.12
N THR A 850 -26.04 1.39 32.34
CA THR A 850 -27.41 1.48 32.85
C THR A 850 -28.24 0.21 32.60
N TRP A 851 -27.68 -0.81 31.95
CA TRP A 851 -28.41 -2.05 31.67
C TRP A 851 -28.75 -2.91 32.90
N ASP A 852 -28.22 -2.57 34.06
CA ASP A 852 -28.49 -3.19 35.35
C ASP A 852 -29.68 -2.51 36.05
N GLN A 853 -29.92 -1.25 35.71
CA GLN A 853 -31.01 -0.45 36.23
C GLN A 853 -32.27 -0.55 35.36
N TYR A 854 -32.08 -0.64 34.03
CA TYR A 854 -33.16 -0.66 33.04
C TYR A 854 -33.16 -1.98 32.26
N LEU A 855 -34.35 -2.53 32.00
CA LEU A 855 -34.48 -3.78 31.25
C LEU A 855 -34.29 -3.53 29.75
N LEU A 856 -34.87 -2.45 29.23
CA LEU A 856 -34.96 -2.13 27.81
C LEU A 856 -34.53 -0.70 27.51
N THR A 857 -33.99 -0.49 26.31
CA THR A 857 -33.92 0.80 25.63
C THR A 857 -35.20 1.00 24.82
N GLU A 858 -35.44 2.22 24.34
CA GLU A 858 -36.61 2.54 23.50
C GLU A 858 -36.71 1.63 22.27
N GLY A 859 -35.61 1.48 21.51
CA GLY A 859 -35.59 0.62 20.32
C GLY A 859 -35.77 -0.88 20.62
N MET A 860 -35.35 -1.37 21.80
CA MET A 860 -35.65 -2.75 22.20
C MET A 860 -37.11 -2.92 22.64
N ALA A 861 -37.68 -1.93 23.33
CA ALA A 861 -39.08 -1.95 23.74
C ALA A 861 -40.05 -1.88 22.55
N GLN A 862 -39.70 -1.14 21.51
CA GLN A 862 -40.43 -1.13 20.25
C GLN A 862 -40.39 -2.51 19.57
N ARG A 863 -39.19 -3.10 19.39
CA ARG A 863 -39.04 -4.44 18.79
C ARG A 863 -39.75 -5.52 19.60
N LEU A 864 -39.71 -5.45 20.94
CA LEU A 864 -40.48 -6.34 21.81
C LEU A 864 -41.98 -6.28 21.50
N LEU A 865 -42.52 -5.08 21.32
CA LEU A 865 -43.92 -4.87 21.02
C LEU A 865 -44.28 -5.40 19.63
N VAL A 866 -43.43 -5.16 18.63
CA VAL A 866 -43.58 -5.72 17.27
C VAL A 866 -43.64 -7.25 17.33
N ARG A 867 -42.77 -7.91 18.10
CA ARG A 867 -42.84 -9.38 18.28
C ARG A 867 -44.16 -9.85 18.88
N LEU A 868 -44.69 -9.16 19.90
CA LEU A 868 -45.98 -9.52 20.51
C LEU A 868 -47.14 -9.33 19.52
N GLN A 869 -47.10 -8.27 18.71
CA GLN A 869 -48.09 -8.02 17.67
C GLN A 869 -48.03 -9.06 16.55
N LEU A 870 -46.84 -9.32 15.99
CA LEU A 870 -46.65 -10.31 14.94
C LEU A 870 -46.96 -11.74 15.40
N GLY A 871 -46.68 -12.07 16.67
CA GLY A 871 -47.04 -13.34 17.30
C GLY A 871 -48.53 -13.49 17.66
N GLY A 872 -49.33 -12.46 17.37
CA GLY A 872 -50.79 -12.46 17.54
C GLY A 872 -51.27 -12.30 18.99
N MET A 873 -50.40 -11.88 19.90
CA MET A 873 -50.72 -11.76 21.33
C MET A 873 -51.45 -10.46 21.68
N LEU A 874 -51.51 -9.52 20.74
CA LEU A 874 -52.18 -8.23 20.85
C LEU A 874 -53.28 -8.05 19.79
N ILE A 875 -53.72 -9.13 19.14
CA ILE A 875 -54.82 -9.07 18.16
C ILE A 875 -56.08 -8.52 18.86
N GLY A 876 -56.65 -7.46 18.31
CA GLY A 876 -57.82 -6.77 18.86
C GLY A 876 -57.50 -5.60 19.80
N SER A 877 -56.23 -5.36 20.12
CA SER A 877 -55.80 -4.23 20.95
C SER A 877 -55.36 -3.02 20.11
N ASN A 878 -56.17 -1.96 20.12
CA ASN A 878 -55.89 -0.72 19.36
C ASN A 878 -55.01 0.28 20.14
N GLU A 879 -54.85 0.11 21.45
CA GLU A 879 -54.09 1.04 22.30
C GLU A 879 -52.58 0.93 22.08
N TRP A 880 -52.07 -0.28 21.79
CA TRP A 880 -50.64 -0.54 21.72
C TRP A 880 -50.04 -0.38 20.32
N SER A 881 -50.84 -0.51 19.26
CA SER A 881 -50.38 -0.41 17.87
C SER A 881 -49.78 0.95 17.50
N GLN A 882 -50.14 2.02 18.22
CA GLN A 882 -49.56 3.36 18.01
C GLN A 882 -48.05 3.45 18.36
N TYR A 883 -47.51 2.46 19.09
CA TYR A 883 -46.12 2.46 19.57
C TYR A 883 -45.19 1.55 18.76
N THR A 884 -45.65 0.99 17.64
CA THR A 884 -44.84 0.08 16.80
C THR A 884 -44.11 0.80 15.66
N GLU A 885 -44.43 2.06 15.39
CA GLU A 885 -43.82 2.88 14.34
C GLU A 885 -42.35 3.25 14.66
N PRO A 886 -41.39 3.05 13.74
CA PRO A 886 -39.99 3.46 13.91
C PRO A 886 -39.84 4.95 14.23
N GLY A 887 -39.18 5.26 15.36
CA GLY A 887 -39.01 6.64 15.81
C GLY A 887 -40.26 7.29 16.41
N GLY A 888 -41.32 6.50 16.66
CA GLY A 888 -42.52 6.93 17.36
C GLY A 888 -42.33 7.16 18.86
N ALA A 889 -43.42 7.51 19.55
CA ALA A 889 -43.41 7.68 21.01
C ALA A 889 -43.08 6.36 21.72
N THR A 890 -42.32 6.42 22.82
CA THR A 890 -42.02 5.23 23.63
C THR A 890 -43.16 4.94 24.61
N TRP A 891 -43.48 3.67 24.82
CA TRP A 891 -44.44 3.22 25.84
C TRP A 891 -43.77 3.01 27.22
N LEU A 892 -42.46 3.21 27.32
CA LEU A 892 -41.71 3.14 28.57
C LEU A 892 -41.91 4.41 29.40
N LYS A 893 -42.22 4.26 30.70
CA LYS A 893 -42.32 5.37 31.66
C LYS A 893 -40.95 5.86 32.13
N LEU A 894 -39.96 4.97 32.13
CA LEU A 894 -38.57 5.27 32.45
C LEU A 894 -37.69 4.76 31.31
N VAL A 895 -36.82 5.63 30.82
CA VAL A 895 -35.85 5.31 29.77
C VAL A 895 -34.42 5.47 30.29
N PRO A 896 -33.46 4.67 29.79
CA PRO A 896 -32.05 4.88 30.12
C PRO A 896 -31.61 6.31 29.75
N PRO A 897 -30.84 6.99 30.61
CA PRO A 897 -30.40 8.35 30.37
C PRO A 897 -29.39 8.41 29.21
N ALA A 898 -29.54 9.39 28.31
CA ALA A 898 -28.77 9.48 27.07
C ALA A 898 -27.27 9.80 27.26
N ASP A 899 -26.89 10.34 28.42
CA ASP A 899 -25.50 10.68 28.77
C ASP A 899 -24.69 9.49 29.30
N LYS A 900 -25.33 8.32 29.51
CA LYS A 900 -24.67 7.10 29.98
C LYS A 900 -24.86 5.96 28.98
N PRO A 901 -23.86 5.07 28.82
CA PRO A 901 -24.01 3.90 27.97
C PRO A 901 -25.03 2.93 28.57
N PHE A 902 -25.86 2.33 27.71
CA PHE A 902 -26.73 1.23 28.14
C PHE A 902 -25.89 -0.01 28.47
N LEU A 903 -25.10 -0.51 27.51
CA LEU A 903 -24.27 -1.69 27.68
C LEU A 903 -22.94 -1.41 28.40
N PRO A 904 -22.42 -2.36 29.19
CA PRO A 904 -21.08 -2.27 29.77
C PRO A 904 -20.01 -2.47 28.69
N GLN A 905 -19.08 -1.52 28.58
CA GLN A 905 -18.06 -1.52 27.51
C GLN A 905 -17.15 -2.75 27.57
N ALA A 906 -16.76 -3.18 28.78
CA ALA A 906 -15.92 -4.37 28.97
C ALA A 906 -16.54 -5.65 28.38
N GLN A 907 -17.87 -5.76 28.39
CA GLN A 907 -18.56 -6.90 27.81
C GLN A 907 -18.67 -6.80 26.29
N VAL A 908 -18.87 -5.59 25.75
CA VAL A 908 -18.80 -5.34 24.31
C VAL A 908 -17.43 -5.76 23.78
N ASP A 909 -16.35 -5.34 24.44
CA ASP A 909 -14.99 -5.66 24.03
C ASP A 909 -14.71 -7.16 24.11
N LYS A 910 -15.13 -7.84 25.18
CA LYS A 910 -15.00 -9.30 25.33
C LYS A 910 -15.73 -10.07 24.22
N VAL A 911 -16.94 -9.66 23.86
CA VAL A 911 -17.69 -10.31 22.78
C VAL A 911 -17.05 -10.00 21.42
N ALA A 912 -16.57 -8.78 21.19
CA ALA A 912 -15.88 -8.39 19.96
C ALA A 912 -14.60 -9.21 19.76
N GLU A 913 -13.80 -9.38 20.81
CA GLU A 913 -12.61 -10.23 20.80
C GLU A 913 -12.95 -11.69 20.48
N GLY A 914 -14.03 -12.22 21.06
CA GLY A 914 -14.53 -13.57 20.77
C GLY A 914 -14.97 -13.75 19.31
N VAL A 915 -15.66 -12.76 18.74
CA VAL A 915 -16.04 -12.75 17.31
C VAL A 915 -14.80 -12.74 16.42
N GLY A 916 -13.82 -11.87 16.72
CA GLY A 916 -12.56 -11.77 16.00
C GLY A 916 -11.77 -13.08 16.04
N LYS A 917 -11.54 -13.63 17.25
CA LYS A 917 -10.86 -14.92 17.46
C LYS A 917 -11.56 -16.07 16.76
N GLY A 918 -12.89 -16.09 16.78
CA GLY A 918 -13.70 -17.10 16.10
C GLY A 918 -13.42 -17.14 14.60
N VAL A 919 -13.35 -15.98 13.95
CA VAL A 919 -12.97 -15.89 12.53
C VAL A 919 -11.51 -16.28 12.32
N THR A 920 -10.56 -15.67 13.03
CA THR A 920 -9.12 -15.89 12.77
C THR A 920 -8.71 -17.35 12.98
N SER A 921 -9.34 -18.04 13.93
CA SER A 921 -9.08 -19.48 14.18
C SER A 921 -9.47 -20.40 13.01
N GLN A 922 -10.28 -19.90 12.07
CA GLN A 922 -10.81 -20.66 10.93
C GLN A 922 -10.15 -20.26 9.60
N LEU A 923 -9.10 -19.44 9.62
CA LEU A 923 -8.35 -19.03 8.45
C LEU A 923 -7.15 -19.97 8.25
N HIS A 924 -7.15 -20.75 7.16
CA HIS A 924 -6.02 -21.63 6.84
C HIS A 924 -4.70 -20.87 6.65
N LEU A 925 -4.75 -19.62 6.17
CA LEU A 925 -3.55 -18.78 5.98
C LEU A 925 -3.16 -18.00 7.24
N GLY A 926 -3.89 -18.17 8.35
CA GLY A 926 -3.54 -17.59 9.66
C GLY A 926 -3.77 -16.09 9.82
N ALA A 927 -4.14 -15.37 8.76
CA ALA A 927 -4.40 -13.94 8.78
C ALA A 927 -5.59 -13.57 7.88
N MET A 928 -6.31 -12.49 8.23
CA MET A 928 -7.36 -11.93 7.36
C MET A 928 -6.70 -11.30 6.14
N PRO A 929 -7.22 -11.54 4.92
CA PRO A 929 -6.70 -10.87 3.74
C PRO A 929 -7.02 -9.37 3.83
N THR A 930 -6.10 -8.55 3.36
CA THR A 930 -6.30 -7.09 3.24
C THR A 930 -7.17 -6.73 2.03
N GLU A 931 -7.73 -5.52 2.02
CA GLU A 931 -8.46 -4.99 0.86
C GLU A 931 -7.61 -5.04 -0.42
N ALA A 932 -6.31 -4.79 -0.31
CA ALA A 932 -5.37 -4.85 -1.42
C ALA A 932 -5.18 -6.29 -1.94
N GLU A 933 -5.07 -7.29 -1.06
CA GLU A 933 -4.91 -8.71 -1.47
C GLU A 933 -6.17 -9.27 -2.12
N VAL A 934 -7.37 -8.92 -1.62
CA VAL A 934 -8.64 -9.31 -2.26
C VAL A 934 -8.77 -8.66 -3.63
N ALA A 935 -8.45 -7.37 -3.74
CA ALA A 935 -8.46 -6.66 -5.01
C ALA A 935 -7.42 -7.22 -5.99
N GLN A 936 -6.23 -7.56 -5.50
CA GLN A 936 -5.16 -8.18 -6.26
C GLN A 936 -5.64 -9.51 -6.85
N ALA A 937 -6.17 -10.42 -6.02
CA ALA A 937 -6.74 -11.67 -6.50
C ALA A 937 -7.83 -11.45 -7.57
N THR A 938 -8.71 -10.47 -7.33
CA THR A 938 -9.78 -10.08 -8.26
C THR A 938 -9.25 -9.69 -9.64
N VAL A 939 -8.18 -8.89 -9.70
CA VAL A 939 -7.55 -8.49 -10.96
C VAL A 939 -7.01 -9.70 -11.73
N PHE A 940 -6.41 -10.70 -11.07
CA PHE A 940 -6.00 -11.93 -11.77
C PHE A 940 -7.17 -12.76 -12.27
N PHE A 941 -8.23 -12.88 -11.47
CA PHE A 941 -9.42 -13.61 -11.89
C PHE A 941 -10.09 -12.97 -13.11
N LEU A 942 -10.05 -11.64 -13.22
CA LEU A 942 -10.54 -10.91 -14.39
C LEU A 942 -9.66 -11.08 -15.63
N ALA A 943 -8.40 -11.52 -15.48
CA ALA A 943 -7.48 -11.71 -16.59
C ALA A 943 -7.68 -13.05 -17.29
N ASP A 944 -8.14 -14.06 -16.55
CA ASP A 944 -8.50 -15.37 -17.06
C ASP A 944 -9.64 -15.29 -18.09
N ARG A 945 -9.58 -16.18 -19.10
CA ARG A 945 -10.56 -16.27 -20.20
C ARG A 945 -11.26 -17.62 -20.29
N ALA A 946 -11.05 -18.50 -19.31
CA ALA A 946 -11.53 -19.89 -19.35
C ALA A 946 -12.61 -20.19 -18.29
N VAL A 947 -12.67 -19.40 -17.21
CA VAL A 947 -13.57 -19.63 -16.08
C VAL A 947 -14.84 -18.80 -16.24
N SER A 948 -15.99 -19.45 -16.14
CA SER A 948 -17.32 -18.84 -16.07
C SER A 948 -18.22 -19.73 -15.21
N GLY A 949 -19.15 -19.13 -14.46
CA GLY A 949 -20.06 -19.86 -13.56
C GLY A 949 -19.46 -20.22 -12.20
N GLU A 950 -18.32 -19.63 -11.82
CA GLU A 950 -17.58 -19.98 -10.61
C GLU A 950 -17.52 -18.86 -9.58
N THR A 951 -17.33 -19.25 -8.31
CA THR A 951 -17.09 -18.31 -7.19
C THR A 951 -15.69 -18.50 -6.63
N PHE A 952 -14.84 -17.50 -6.81
CA PHE A 952 -13.49 -17.50 -6.25
C PHE A 952 -13.51 -17.13 -4.75
N MET A 953 -12.56 -17.68 -3.98
CA MET A 953 -12.54 -17.57 -2.51
C MET A 953 -11.29 -16.84 -1.98
N PRO A 954 -11.08 -15.53 -2.25
CA PRO A 954 -9.95 -14.76 -1.71
C PRO A 954 -10.22 -14.38 -0.23
N SER A 955 -10.27 -15.37 0.65
CA SER A 955 -10.80 -15.24 2.02
C SER A 955 -9.76 -15.45 3.14
N GLY A 956 -8.48 -15.62 2.80
CA GLY A 956 -7.48 -16.10 3.78
C GLY A 956 -7.60 -17.61 4.06
N GLY A 957 -8.29 -18.34 3.18
CA GLY A 957 -8.62 -19.75 3.39
C GLY A 957 -9.64 -19.95 4.53
N LEU A 958 -10.65 -19.07 4.61
CA LEU A 958 -11.71 -19.17 5.60
C LEU A 958 -12.51 -20.47 5.43
N ARG A 959 -12.60 -21.26 6.49
CA ARG A 959 -13.34 -22.52 6.53
C ARG A 959 -14.21 -22.62 7.78
N VAL A 960 -15.47 -22.19 7.64
CA VAL A 960 -16.53 -22.47 8.62
C VAL A 960 -17.08 -23.86 8.33
N GLU A 961 -16.93 -24.81 9.26
CA GLU A 961 -17.48 -26.15 9.10
C GLU A 961 -18.98 -26.19 9.40
N ARG A 962 -19.76 -26.78 8.49
CA ARG A 962 -21.22 -26.92 8.58
C ARG A 962 -21.72 -28.06 7.68
N SER A 963 -22.98 -28.45 7.84
CA SER A 963 -23.60 -29.58 7.14
C SER A 963 -24.94 -29.23 6.47
N ASN A 964 -25.13 -27.95 6.14
CA ASN A 964 -26.36 -27.41 5.54
C ASN A 964 -26.29 -27.56 4.02
N THR A 965 -26.19 -28.82 3.57
CA THR A 965 -26.16 -29.17 2.16
C THR A 965 -27.57 -29.28 1.60
N GLU A 966 -27.74 -28.97 0.31
CA GLU A 966 -28.92 -29.46 -0.44
C GLU A 966 -28.92 -31.00 -0.40
N ARG A 967 -30.10 -31.60 -0.26
CA ARG A 967 -30.27 -33.06 -0.20
C ARG A 967 -31.42 -33.47 -1.10
N GLU A 968 -31.29 -34.62 -1.73
CA GLU A 968 -32.44 -35.26 -2.39
C GLU A 968 -33.16 -36.17 -1.42
N MET A 969 -34.49 -36.11 -1.45
CA MET A 969 -35.32 -36.82 -0.50
C MET A 969 -35.29 -38.33 -0.75
N PHE A 970 -34.83 -39.07 0.27
CA PHE A 970 -35.15 -40.48 0.43
C PHE A 970 -35.48 -40.74 1.91
N GLY A 971 -36.76 -40.97 2.22
CA GLY A 971 -37.21 -41.23 3.59
C GLY A 971 -38.69 -40.92 3.80
N SER A 972 -39.23 -41.35 4.93
CA SER A 972 -40.61 -41.07 5.33
C SER A 972 -40.70 -40.78 6.84
N PRO A 973 -41.64 -39.94 7.28
CA PRO A 973 -41.93 -39.81 8.70
C PRO A 973 -42.53 -41.11 9.24
N LYS A 974 -42.31 -41.37 10.53
CA LYS A 974 -42.95 -42.52 11.19
C LYS A 974 -44.47 -42.29 11.33
N PRO A 975 -45.30 -43.34 11.27
CA PRO A 975 -46.75 -43.22 11.43
C PRO A 975 -47.17 -42.49 12.71
N GLU A 976 -46.51 -42.76 13.85
CA GLU A 976 -46.87 -42.14 15.14
C GLU A 976 -46.66 -40.62 15.15
N ARG A 977 -45.78 -40.12 14.26
CA ARG A 977 -45.53 -38.68 14.10
C ARG A 977 -46.61 -38.02 13.23
N ILE A 978 -47.15 -38.75 12.26
CA ILE A 978 -48.27 -38.29 11.43
C ILE A 978 -49.54 -38.21 12.28
N GLU A 979 -49.78 -39.17 13.17
CA GLU A 979 -50.94 -39.19 14.08
C GLU A 979 -51.03 -37.94 14.96
N GLN A 980 -49.90 -37.30 15.28
CA GLN A 980 -49.88 -36.05 16.07
C GLN A 980 -50.48 -34.84 15.34
N MET A 981 -50.69 -34.95 14.02
CA MET A 981 -51.37 -33.95 13.20
C MET A 981 -52.90 -34.00 13.34
N ALA A 982 -53.44 -35.10 13.88
CA ALA A 982 -54.88 -35.25 14.03
C ALA A 982 -55.48 -34.14 14.90
N GLY A 983 -56.54 -33.51 14.42
CA GLY A 983 -57.22 -32.42 15.12
C GLY A 983 -56.48 -31.07 15.15
N LYS A 984 -55.35 -30.93 14.44
CA LYS A 984 -54.58 -29.68 14.37
C LYS A 984 -55.09 -28.74 13.27
N THR A 985 -54.49 -27.55 13.21
CA THR A 985 -54.68 -26.58 12.13
C THR A 985 -53.41 -26.50 11.26
N VAL A 986 -53.55 -26.52 9.94
CA VAL A 986 -52.44 -26.38 8.97
C VAL A 986 -52.75 -25.23 8.02
N TRP A 987 -51.76 -24.39 7.71
CA TRP A 987 -51.90 -23.32 6.74
C TRP A 987 -51.08 -23.60 5.49
N ILE A 988 -51.68 -23.36 4.33
CA ILE A 988 -51.04 -23.47 3.03
C ILE A 988 -51.11 -22.10 2.37
N MET A 989 -49.95 -21.48 2.17
CA MET A 989 -49.81 -20.12 1.64
C MET A 989 -49.40 -20.20 0.17
N GLY A 990 -50.36 -20.25 -0.75
CA GLY A 990 -50.09 -20.54 -2.16
C GLY A 990 -51.35 -20.64 -3.00
N GLY A 991 -51.19 -20.95 -4.29
CA GLY A 991 -52.33 -21.17 -5.18
C GLY A 991 -52.00 -21.29 -6.67
N HIS A 992 -50.80 -20.89 -7.09
CA HIS A 992 -50.35 -21.06 -8.47
C HIS A 992 -50.05 -22.54 -8.79
N LEU A 993 -49.39 -23.25 -7.87
CA LEU A 993 -49.12 -24.68 -7.88
C LEU A 993 -50.36 -25.48 -7.46
N ALA A 994 -51.42 -25.43 -8.27
CA ALA A 994 -52.76 -25.85 -7.85
C ALA A 994 -52.84 -27.35 -7.47
N ASP A 995 -52.13 -28.20 -8.19
CA ASP A 995 -51.96 -29.64 -7.96
C ASP A 995 -51.17 -29.96 -6.69
N TYR A 996 -50.01 -29.32 -6.48
CA TYR A 996 -49.24 -29.49 -5.23
C TYR A 996 -50.03 -29.03 -4.01
N VAL A 997 -50.75 -27.91 -4.12
CA VAL A 997 -51.63 -27.40 -3.06
C VAL A 997 -52.80 -28.37 -2.82
N ALA A 998 -53.48 -28.82 -3.87
CA ALA A 998 -54.62 -29.73 -3.75
C ALA A 998 -54.21 -31.07 -3.11
N GLU A 999 -53.11 -31.68 -3.57
CA GLU A 999 -52.63 -32.94 -3.00
C GLU A 999 -52.16 -32.77 -1.55
N THR A 1000 -51.56 -31.62 -1.19
CA THR A 1000 -51.22 -31.32 0.21
C THR A 1000 -52.48 -31.20 1.08
N ILE A 1001 -53.52 -30.48 0.63
CA ILE A 1001 -54.80 -30.36 1.34
C ILE A 1001 -55.42 -31.76 1.54
N ARG A 1002 -55.46 -32.57 0.47
CA ARG A 1002 -56.00 -33.93 0.50
C ARG A 1002 -55.28 -34.78 1.56
N VAL A 1003 -53.95 -34.84 1.50
CA VAL A 1003 -53.14 -35.60 2.47
C VAL A 1003 -53.35 -35.11 3.92
N MET A 1004 -53.43 -33.79 4.14
CA MET A 1004 -53.63 -33.24 5.49
C MET A 1004 -55.00 -33.62 6.07
N ILE A 1005 -56.07 -33.55 5.27
CA ILE A 1005 -57.44 -33.84 5.72
C ILE A 1005 -57.69 -35.36 5.78
N GLU A 1006 -57.39 -36.08 4.71
CA GLU A 1006 -57.73 -37.50 4.58
C GLU A 1006 -56.73 -38.40 5.33
N ASP A 1007 -55.44 -38.18 5.17
CA ASP A 1007 -54.42 -39.09 5.69
C ASP A 1007 -53.98 -38.70 7.11
N CYS A 1008 -53.88 -37.39 7.38
CA CYS A 1008 -53.41 -36.87 8.67
C CYS A 1008 -54.52 -36.46 9.65
N LYS A 1009 -55.79 -36.44 9.19
CA LYS A 1009 -56.97 -36.09 9.99
C LYS A 1009 -56.89 -34.71 10.67
N VAL A 1010 -56.30 -33.73 9.99
CA VAL A 1010 -56.23 -32.32 10.42
C VAL A 1010 -57.65 -31.75 10.50
N ALA A 1011 -57.95 -30.96 11.53
CA ALA A 1011 -59.28 -30.37 11.73
C ALA A 1011 -59.55 -29.19 10.79
N HIS A 1012 -58.54 -28.33 10.61
CA HIS A 1012 -58.65 -27.13 9.77
C HIS A 1012 -57.44 -27.00 8.85
N CYS A 1013 -57.68 -26.98 7.55
CA CYS A 1013 -56.70 -26.59 6.55
C CYS A 1013 -57.07 -25.18 6.03
N VAL A 1014 -56.20 -24.20 6.24
CA VAL A 1014 -56.41 -22.80 5.82
C VAL A 1014 -55.56 -22.52 4.59
N LEU A 1015 -56.19 -22.39 3.43
CA LEU A 1015 -55.55 -21.96 2.19
C LEU A 1015 -55.56 -20.42 2.11
N VAL A 1016 -54.38 -19.81 2.07
CA VAL A 1016 -54.24 -18.37 1.81
C VAL A 1016 -53.69 -18.18 0.40
N THR A 1017 -54.53 -17.69 -0.50
CA THR A 1017 -54.25 -17.58 -1.93
C THR A 1017 -54.28 -16.15 -2.45
N GLY A 1018 -53.68 -15.91 -3.62
CA GLY A 1018 -53.53 -14.58 -4.19
C GLY A 1018 -54.83 -14.00 -4.76
N ASN A 1019 -55.65 -14.84 -5.41
CA ASN A 1019 -56.89 -14.40 -6.06
C ASN A 1019 -57.93 -15.54 -6.16
N LYS A 1020 -59.17 -15.19 -6.52
CA LYS A 1020 -60.28 -16.13 -6.66
C LYS A 1020 -60.10 -17.16 -7.78
N ALA A 1021 -59.32 -16.86 -8.83
CA ALA A 1021 -59.06 -17.81 -9.90
C ALA A 1021 -58.13 -18.95 -9.43
N ARG A 1022 -57.12 -18.63 -8.63
CA ARG A 1022 -56.24 -19.63 -7.98
C ARG A 1022 -57.01 -20.49 -6.97
N GLU A 1023 -57.90 -19.90 -6.18
CA GLU A 1023 -58.82 -20.66 -5.31
C GLU A 1023 -59.61 -21.69 -6.13
N LYS A 1024 -60.23 -21.25 -7.24
CA LYS A 1024 -61.03 -22.13 -8.09
C LYS A 1024 -60.19 -23.27 -8.67
N ALA A 1025 -58.99 -22.98 -9.16
CA ALA A 1025 -58.09 -24.00 -9.73
C ALA A 1025 -57.74 -25.11 -8.72
N VAL A 1026 -57.47 -24.75 -7.45
CA VAL A 1026 -57.23 -25.72 -6.38
C VAL A 1026 -58.50 -26.52 -6.09
N ARG A 1027 -59.65 -25.86 -5.94
CA ARG A 1027 -60.93 -26.53 -5.64
C ARG A 1027 -61.36 -27.52 -6.73
N ASP A 1028 -61.10 -27.20 -7.99
CA ASP A 1028 -61.46 -28.07 -9.13
C ASP A 1028 -60.66 -29.40 -9.12
N LEU A 1029 -59.49 -29.44 -8.46
CA LEU A 1029 -58.63 -30.62 -8.34
C LEU A 1029 -58.89 -31.45 -7.06
N LEU A 1030 -59.63 -30.92 -6.10
CA LEU A 1030 -59.93 -31.60 -4.85
C LEU A 1030 -61.09 -32.60 -4.99
N PRO A 1031 -61.08 -33.71 -4.22
CA PRO A 1031 -62.24 -34.58 -4.08
C PRO A 1031 -63.49 -33.81 -3.61
N LYS A 1032 -64.66 -34.17 -4.17
CA LYS A 1032 -65.94 -33.47 -3.89
C LYS A 1032 -66.45 -33.65 -2.46
N ASP A 1033 -65.89 -34.59 -1.72
CA ASP A 1033 -66.26 -34.98 -0.36
C ASP A 1033 -65.42 -34.30 0.74
N ILE A 1034 -64.46 -33.44 0.38
CA ILE A 1034 -63.78 -32.58 1.36
C ILE A 1034 -64.81 -31.60 1.96
N SER A 1035 -65.01 -31.69 3.28
CA SER A 1035 -65.97 -30.86 4.01
C SER A 1035 -65.60 -29.37 3.98
N GLU A 1036 -66.58 -28.50 3.78
CA GLU A 1036 -66.42 -27.04 3.90
C GLU A 1036 -65.99 -26.61 5.31
N ASP A 1037 -66.25 -27.42 6.34
CA ASP A 1037 -65.81 -27.15 7.72
C ASP A 1037 -64.30 -27.44 7.92
N SER A 1038 -63.71 -28.25 7.03
CA SER A 1038 -62.31 -28.68 7.10
C SER A 1038 -61.36 -27.84 6.23
N LEU A 1039 -61.84 -27.22 5.15
CA LEU A 1039 -61.05 -26.38 4.26
C LEU A 1039 -61.55 -24.93 4.25
N HIS A 1040 -60.72 -24.03 4.79
CA HIS A 1040 -60.98 -22.59 4.85
C HIS A 1040 -60.12 -21.85 3.83
N VAL A 1041 -60.66 -20.85 3.14
CA VAL A 1041 -59.91 -20.10 2.12
C VAL A 1041 -59.93 -18.60 2.40
N LEU A 1042 -58.75 -17.99 2.42
CA LEU A 1042 -58.56 -16.54 2.45
C LEU A 1042 -57.91 -16.07 1.14
N VAL A 1043 -58.43 -14.99 0.56
CA VAL A 1043 -57.87 -14.37 -0.65
C VAL A 1043 -57.21 -13.06 -0.25
N ALA A 1044 -55.87 -13.00 -0.29
CA ALA A 1044 -55.09 -11.97 0.38
C ALA A 1044 -54.19 -11.13 -0.54
N GLY A 1045 -53.91 -11.57 -1.77
CA GLY A 1045 -52.93 -10.91 -2.64
C GLY A 1045 -51.61 -10.62 -1.91
N ASP A 1046 -51.18 -9.35 -1.90
CA ASP A 1046 -49.97 -8.88 -1.21
C ASP A 1046 -50.18 -8.59 0.31
N ALA A 1047 -51.42 -8.64 0.82
CA ALA A 1047 -51.77 -8.43 2.23
C ALA A 1047 -51.60 -9.71 3.09
N ILE A 1048 -50.48 -10.41 2.89
CA ILE A 1048 -50.28 -11.76 3.42
C ILE A 1048 -50.21 -11.82 4.96
N GLU A 1049 -49.60 -10.81 5.58
CA GLU A 1049 -49.43 -10.74 7.04
C GLU A 1049 -50.75 -10.44 7.75
N GLN A 1050 -51.64 -9.64 7.14
CA GLN A 1050 -53.00 -9.41 7.65
C GLN A 1050 -53.86 -10.66 7.51
N ALA A 1051 -53.74 -11.40 6.41
CA ALA A 1051 -54.45 -12.67 6.25
C ALA A 1051 -53.98 -13.73 7.26
N MET A 1052 -52.70 -13.70 7.66
CA MET A 1052 -52.22 -14.53 8.77
C MET A 1052 -52.85 -14.13 10.11
N ASP A 1053 -53.08 -12.83 10.38
CA ASP A 1053 -53.80 -12.38 11.59
C ASP A 1053 -55.26 -12.83 11.57
N GLU A 1054 -55.92 -12.69 10.42
CA GLU A 1054 -57.29 -13.16 10.24
C GLU A 1054 -57.40 -14.67 10.45
N ALA A 1055 -56.47 -15.44 9.87
CA ALA A 1055 -56.43 -16.88 10.05
C ALA A 1055 -56.17 -17.29 11.50
N LEU A 1056 -55.25 -16.59 12.18
CA LEU A 1056 -54.94 -16.84 13.60
C LEU A 1056 -56.14 -16.56 14.50
N SER A 1057 -56.86 -15.47 14.24
CA SER A 1057 -58.04 -15.06 15.00
C SER A 1057 -59.23 -16.03 14.81
N LYS A 1058 -59.43 -16.54 13.59
CA LYS A 1058 -60.57 -17.40 13.26
C LYS A 1058 -60.35 -18.89 13.59
N TRP A 1059 -59.17 -19.42 13.28
CA TRP A 1059 -58.91 -20.87 13.31
C TRP A 1059 -57.73 -21.27 14.22
N GLY A 1060 -57.22 -20.32 15.01
CA GLY A 1060 -56.18 -20.55 16.00
C GLY A 1060 -54.79 -20.76 15.41
N ARG A 1061 -53.86 -21.16 16.28
CA ARG A 1061 -52.44 -21.32 15.93
C ARG A 1061 -52.22 -22.53 15.03
N PRO A 1062 -51.48 -22.39 13.92
CA PRO A 1062 -51.15 -23.52 13.06
C PRO A 1062 -50.06 -24.38 13.67
N THR A 1063 -50.15 -25.70 13.46
CA THR A 1063 -49.06 -26.65 13.71
C THR A 1063 -48.07 -26.66 12.55
N THR A 1064 -48.55 -26.46 11.31
CA THR A 1064 -47.69 -26.41 10.12
C THR A 1064 -48.09 -25.23 9.23
N ILE A 1065 -47.10 -24.48 8.74
CA ILE A 1065 -47.29 -23.49 7.68
C ILE A 1065 -46.44 -23.91 6.49
N VAL A 1066 -47.09 -24.12 5.33
CA VAL A 1066 -46.43 -24.40 4.06
C VAL A 1066 -46.48 -23.15 3.20
N SER A 1067 -45.33 -22.53 2.98
CA SER A 1067 -45.18 -21.31 2.20
C SER A 1067 -44.74 -21.64 0.78
N MET A 1068 -45.60 -21.39 -0.21
CA MET A 1068 -45.36 -21.69 -1.62
C MET A 1068 -45.27 -20.42 -2.49
N PRO A 1069 -44.57 -20.49 -3.63
CA PRO A 1069 -44.53 -19.46 -4.65
C PRO A 1069 -45.92 -18.97 -5.09
N PRO A 1070 -46.19 -17.65 -5.06
CA PRO A 1070 -47.49 -17.09 -5.45
C PRO A 1070 -47.72 -17.10 -6.96
N GLU A 1071 -46.65 -17.04 -7.75
CA GLU A 1071 -46.69 -16.81 -9.20
C GLU A 1071 -45.65 -17.70 -9.90
N PRO A 1072 -45.84 -17.97 -11.21
CA PRO A 1072 -44.87 -18.71 -12.01
C PRO A 1072 -43.58 -17.92 -12.23
N LEU A 1073 -42.52 -18.60 -12.67
CA LEU A 1073 -41.24 -17.98 -13.00
C LEU A 1073 -41.25 -17.34 -14.40
N PRO A 1074 -40.43 -16.30 -14.64
CA PRO A 1074 -40.21 -15.78 -15.98
C PRO A 1074 -39.51 -16.81 -16.88
N GLU A 1075 -39.94 -16.90 -18.13
CA GLU A 1075 -39.34 -17.80 -19.14
C GLU A 1075 -38.15 -17.18 -19.89
N THR A 1076 -37.98 -15.85 -19.78
CA THR A 1076 -36.92 -15.08 -20.46
C THR A 1076 -35.93 -14.52 -19.45
N LEU A 1077 -34.62 -14.48 -19.80
CA LEU A 1077 -33.55 -13.92 -18.96
C LEU A 1077 -32.74 -12.85 -19.71
N LEU A 1078 -31.64 -13.23 -20.37
CA LEU A 1078 -30.62 -12.31 -20.92
C LEU A 1078 -30.07 -12.81 -22.28
N ASP A 1079 -30.81 -13.65 -23.00
CA ASP A 1079 -30.41 -14.31 -24.25
C ASP A 1079 -31.32 -13.97 -25.45
N GLY A 1080 -30.85 -14.27 -26.67
CA GLY A 1080 -31.65 -14.20 -27.89
C GLY A 1080 -32.17 -12.80 -28.29
N GLY A 1081 -31.55 -11.72 -27.82
CA GLY A 1081 -31.98 -10.34 -28.07
C GLY A 1081 -33.16 -9.88 -27.22
N LYS A 1082 -33.60 -10.67 -26.24
CA LYS A 1082 -34.66 -10.32 -25.28
C LYS A 1082 -34.09 -10.28 -23.87
N VAL A 1083 -34.25 -9.14 -23.20
CA VAL A 1083 -33.78 -8.91 -21.83
C VAL A 1083 -35.00 -8.82 -20.92
N LEU A 1084 -35.04 -9.62 -19.86
CA LEU A 1084 -36.07 -9.51 -18.84
C LEU A 1084 -35.91 -8.16 -18.11
N PRO A 1085 -36.92 -7.27 -18.15
CA PRO A 1085 -36.85 -5.96 -17.52
C PRO A 1085 -36.55 -6.03 -16.03
N THR A 1086 -35.79 -5.05 -15.51
CA THR A 1086 -35.43 -4.99 -14.09
C THR A 1086 -36.63 -5.04 -13.15
N LYS A 1087 -37.73 -4.36 -13.51
CA LYS A 1087 -38.98 -4.39 -12.73
C LYS A 1087 -39.57 -5.80 -12.59
N ASP A 1088 -39.39 -6.65 -13.59
CA ASP A 1088 -39.95 -8.00 -13.62
C ASP A 1088 -39.05 -8.95 -12.84
N PHE A 1089 -37.72 -8.76 -12.90
CA PHE A 1089 -36.78 -9.43 -11.98
C PHE A 1089 -37.01 -9.04 -10.52
N ALA A 1090 -37.21 -7.75 -10.23
CA ALA A 1090 -37.53 -7.25 -8.90
C ALA A 1090 -38.86 -7.84 -8.39
N ARG A 1091 -39.87 -7.92 -9.26
CA ARG A 1091 -41.14 -8.59 -8.93
C ARG A 1091 -40.94 -10.08 -8.64
N MET A 1092 -40.13 -10.78 -9.42
CA MET A 1092 -39.77 -12.18 -9.14
C MET A 1092 -39.08 -12.33 -7.78
N VAL A 1093 -38.16 -11.42 -7.41
CA VAL A 1093 -37.55 -11.41 -6.07
C VAL A 1093 -38.61 -11.17 -4.97
N GLU A 1094 -39.55 -10.25 -5.19
CA GLU A 1094 -40.64 -10.01 -4.23
C GLU A 1094 -41.51 -11.27 -4.04
N ASP A 1095 -41.94 -11.87 -5.14
CA ASP A 1095 -42.86 -13.01 -5.18
C ASP A 1095 -42.21 -14.30 -4.66
N GLN A 1096 -40.97 -14.57 -5.06
CA GLN A 1096 -40.28 -15.85 -4.80
C GLN A 1096 -39.40 -15.83 -3.55
N ILE A 1097 -39.10 -14.66 -2.99
CA ILE A 1097 -38.17 -14.51 -1.86
C ILE A 1097 -38.79 -13.67 -0.75
N THR A 1098 -39.15 -12.41 -1.01
CA THR A 1098 -39.65 -11.51 0.05
C THR A 1098 -40.94 -12.03 0.68
N ARG A 1099 -41.82 -12.68 -0.11
CA ARG A 1099 -43.03 -13.30 0.41
C ARG A 1099 -42.76 -14.39 1.45
N HIS A 1100 -41.74 -15.24 1.24
CA HIS A 1100 -41.33 -16.23 2.24
C HIS A 1100 -40.83 -15.56 3.51
N TYR A 1101 -40.05 -14.50 3.39
CA TYR A 1101 -39.59 -13.71 4.55
C TYR A 1101 -40.76 -13.12 5.35
N ARG A 1102 -41.76 -12.51 4.70
CA ARG A 1102 -42.94 -11.92 5.36
C ARG A 1102 -43.78 -12.97 6.09
N ILE A 1103 -43.93 -14.15 5.52
CA ILE A 1103 -44.60 -15.28 6.20
C ILE A 1103 -43.74 -15.75 7.38
N ALA A 1104 -42.43 -15.91 7.17
CA ALA A 1104 -41.50 -16.44 8.14
C ALA A 1104 -41.34 -15.57 9.38
N ARG A 1105 -41.31 -14.23 9.25
CA ARG A 1105 -41.19 -13.32 10.40
C ARG A 1105 -42.36 -13.42 11.38
N LYS A 1106 -43.55 -13.82 10.91
CA LYS A 1106 -44.71 -14.10 11.78
C LYS A 1106 -44.72 -15.55 12.26
N ALA A 1107 -44.56 -16.49 11.33
CA ALA A 1107 -44.57 -17.91 11.64
C ALA A 1107 -43.55 -18.31 12.73
N SER A 1108 -42.39 -17.63 12.75
CA SER A 1108 -41.33 -17.87 13.73
C SER A 1108 -41.69 -17.46 15.17
N LEU A 1109 -42.86 -16.84 15.38
CA LEU A 1109 -43.38 -16.40 16.67
C LEU A 1109 -44.59 -17.22 17.13
N TYR A 1110 -44.91 -18.33 16.45
CA TYR A 1110 -46.05 -19.19 16.77
C TYR A 1110 -45.61 -20.47 17.50
N ASP A 1111 -46.02 -20.63 18.75
CA ASP A 1111 -45.68 -21.82 19.55
C ASP A 1111 -46.16 -23.11 18.90
N GLY A 1112 -45.28 -24.11 18.84
CA GLY A 1112 -45.60 -25.44 18.31
C GLY A 1112 -45.75 -25.49 16.78
N CYS A 1113 -45.46 -24.40 16.08
CA CYS A 1113 -45.51 -24.33 14.63
C CYS A 1113 -44.24 -24.92 13.99
N GLN A 1114 -44.38 -25.54 12.81
CA GLN A 1114 -43.30 -25.91 11.91
C GLN A 1114 -43.46 -25.14 10.60
N LEU A 1115 -42.40 -24.48 10.14
CA LEU A 1115 -42.39 -23.69 8.92
C LEU A 1115 -41.73 -24.46 7.78
N VAL A 1116 -42.44 -24.59 6.67
CA VAL A 1116 -41.96 -25.23 5.45
C VAL A 1116 -41.95 -24.21 4.33
N LEU A 1117 -40.77 -23.90 3.80
CA LEU A 1117 -40.60 -23.00 2.66
C LEU A 1117 -40.45 -23.84 1.38
N VAL A 1118 -41.19 -23.53 0.33
CA VAL A 1118 -41.15 -24.28 -0.92
C VAL A 1118 -40.53 -23.41 -2.01
N SER A 1119 -39.46 -23.87 -2.66
CA SER A 1119 -38.89 -23.17 -3.80
C SER A 1119 -39.68 -23.46 -5.09
N PRO A 1120 -39.51 -22.64 -6.14
CA PRO A 1120 -40.26 -22.78 -7.40
C PRO A 1120 -40.16 -24.15 -8.06
N ASP A 1121 -41.20 -24.43 -8.84
CA ASP A 1121 -41.31 -25.53 -9.80
C ASP A 1121 -41.03 -25.04 -11.22
N VAL A 1122 -40.78 -25.98 -12.14
CA VAL A 1122 -40.65 -25.77 -13.58
C VAL A 1122 -41.59 -26.73 -14.28
N PRO A 1123 -42.53 -26.24 -15.12
CA PRO A 1123 -43.44 -27.13 -15.84
C PRO A 1123 -42.68 -28.19 -16.66
N TYR A 1124 -43.12 -29.45 -16.57
CA TYR A 1124 -42.49 -30.53 -17.33
C TYR A 1124 -42.52 -30.21 -18.84
N GLY A 1125 -41.38 -30.38 -19.51
CA GLY A 1125 -41.18 -30.02 -20.91
C GLY A 1125 -40.79 -28.56 -21.18
N SER A 1126 -40.65 -27.71 -20.15
CA SER A 1126 -40.09 -26.37 -20.31
C SER A 1126 -38.59 -26.41 -20.63
N ASP A 1127 -38.18 -25.66 -21.65
CA ASP A 1127 -36.78 -25.48 -22.05
C ASP A 1127 -36.24 -24.07 -21.73
N GLY A 1128 -37.06 -23.19 -21.13
CA GLY A 1128 -36.82 -21.76 -20.92
C GLY A 1128 -35.82 -21.40 -19.81
N ALA A 1129 -35.82 -20.12 -19.40
CA ALA A 1129 -34.95 -19.61 -18.32
C ALA A 1129 -35.51 -19.84 -16.90
N ASP A 1130 -36.75 -20.27 -16.80
CA ASP A 1130 -37.44 -20.65 -15.56
C ASP A 1130 -36.65 -21.70 -14.75
N PHE A 1131 -36.03 -22.70 -15.38
CA PHE A 1131 -35.16 -23.67 -14.68
C PHE A 1131 -33.97 -23.02 -13.97
N ALA A 1132 -33.36 -22.01 -14.61
CA ALA A 1132 -32.26 -21.27 -14.03
C ALA A 1132 -32.76 -20.36 -12.90
N PHE A 1133 -33.92 -19.73 -13.04
CA PHE A 1133 -34.55 -18.95 -11.98
C PHE A 1133 -34.95 -19.81 -10.77
N ALA A 1134 -35.50 -21.00 -10.98
CA ALA A 1134 -35.87 -21.92 -9.91
C ALA A 1134 -34.65 -22.33 -9.09
N ASN A 1135 -33.57 -22.72 -9.77
CA ASN A 1135 -32.29 -23.03 -9.12
C ASN A 1135 -31.64 -21.78 -8.49
N PHE A 1136 -31.88 -20.59 -9.05
CA PHE A 1136 -31.44 -19.34 -8.46
C PHE A 1136 -32.12 -19.06 -7.12
N VAL A 1137 -33.45 -19.18 -7.07
CA VAL A 1137 -34.26 -19.00 -5.87
C VAL A 1137 -33.91 -20.07 -4.85
N LYS A 1138 -33.78 -21.34 -5.26
CA LYS A 1138 -33.40 -22.46 -4.38
C LYS A 1138 -32.14 -22.17 -3.56
N THR A 1139 -31.06 -21.74 -4.21
CA THR A 1139 -29.80 -21.39 -3.54
C THR A 1139 -29.96 -20.17 -2.62
N SER A 1140 -30.66 -19.13 -3.08
CA SER A 1140 -30.82 -17.88 -2.32
C SER A 1140 -31.68 -18.07 -1.08
N LEU A 1141 -32.80 -18.79 -1.23
CA LEU A 1141 -33.72 -19.14 -0.16
C LEU A 1141 -33.06 -20.07 0.87
N HIS A 1142 -32.14 -20.96 0.45
CA HIS A 1142 -31.45 -21.84 1.41
C HIS A 1142 -30.56 -21.05 2.38
N ALA A 1143 -29.94 -19.95 1.94
CA ALA A 1143 -29.21 -19.06 2.85
C ALA A 1143 -30.13 -18.44 3.92
N PHE A 1144 -31.36 -18.09 3.53
CA PHE A 1144 -32.40 -17.62 4.46
C PHE A 1144 -32.86 -18.73 5.41
N THR A 1145 -33.23 -19.89 4.87
CA THR A 1145 -33.67 -21.07 5.64
C THR A 1145 -32.63 -21.47 6.69
N ALA A 1146 -31.35 -21.53 6.31
CA ALA A 1146 -30.25 -21.85 7.23
C ALA A 1146 -30.07 -20.77 8.32
N THR A 1147 -30.17 -19.50 7.96
CA THR A 1147 -30.04 -18.38 8.90
C THR A 1147 -31.19 -18.35 9.89
N LEU A 1148 -32.43 -18.42 9.39
CA LEU A 1148 -33.64 -18.38 10.18
C LEU A 1148 -33.73 -19.57 11.13
N ALA A 1149 -33.29 -20.77 10.73
CA ALA A 1149 -33.25 -21.93 11.63
C ALA A 1149 -32.40 -21.64 12.89
N VAL A 1150 -31.23 -21.04 12.72
CA VAL A 1150 -30.33 -20.69 13.84
C VAL A 1150 -30.88 -19.51 14.65
N GLU A 1151 -31.59 -18.58 14.02
CA GLU A 1151 -32.26 -17.50 14.74
C GLU A 1151 -33.44 -18.01 15.58
N ASN A 1152 -34.25 -18.91 15.03
CA ASN A 1152 -35.42 -19.46 15.73
C ASN A 1152 -35.02 -20.32 16.93
N GLU A 1153 -33.92 -21.06 16.86
CA GLU A 1153 -33.34 -21.76 18.03
C GLU A 1153 -32.95 -20.81 19.18
N ARG A 1154 -32.79 -19.51 18.91
CA ARG A 1154 -32.50 -18.48 19.93
C ARG A 1154 -33.75 -17.76 20.44
N LEU A 1155 -34.92 -18.07 19.88
CA LEU A 1155 -36.20 -17.55 20.30
C LEU A 1155 -36.94 -18.58 21.15
N VAL A 1156 -37.72 -18.09 22.11
CA VAL A 1156 -38.54 -18.92 23.02
C VAL A 1156 -39.57 -19.82 22.32
N HIS A 1157 -39.88 -19.55 21.05
CA HIS A 1157 -40.82 -20.33 20.24
C HIS A 1157 -40.18 -21.55 19.59
N ASP A 1158 -38.85 -21.53 19.38
CA ASP A 1158 -38.07 -22.63 18.80
C ASP A 1158 -38.65 -23.20 17.48
N VAL A 1159 -39.24 -22.33 16.64
CA VAL A 1159 -39.95 -22.75 15.42
C VAL A 1159 -38.98 -23.35 14.41
N PRO A 1160 -39.07 -24.65 14.08
CA PRO A 1160 -38.24 -25.25 13.06
C PRO A 1160 -38.62 -24.69 11.69
N VAL A 1161 -37.62 -24.36 10.87
CA VAL A 1161 -37.82 -23.99 9.48
C VAL A 1161 -37.00 -24.90 8.57
N ASN A 1162 -37.62 -25.38 7.49
CA ASN A 1162 -36.99 -26.21 6.49
C ASN A 1162 -37.48 -25.81 5.10
N GLN A 1163 -36.70 -26.14 4.09
CA GLN A 1163 -36.98 -25.85 2.69
C GLN A 1163 -37.21 -27.14 1.90
N ILE A 1164 -38.21 -27.13 1.03
CA ILE A 1164 -38.47 -28.16 0.02
C ILE A 1164 -38.29 -27.53 -1.35
N ASN A 1165 -37.64 -28.24 -2.27
CA ASN A 1165 -37.42 -27.76 -3.63
C ASN A 1165 -38.16 -28.63 -4.63
N LEU A 1166 -38.94 -28.00 -5.50
CA LEU A 1166 -39.66 -28.70 -6.56
C LEU A 1166 -38.75 -28.93 -7.78
N THR A 1167 -37.93 -27.95 -8.15
CA THR A 1167 -36.95 -28.12 -9.24
C THR A 1167 -35.64 -28.79 -8.81
N ARG A 1168 -35.24 -29.84 -9.55
CA ARG A 1168 -33.97 -30.57 -9.39
C ARG A 1168 -32.79 -29.78 -9.92
N ARG A 1169 -31.57 -30.22 -9.59
CA ARG A 1169 -30.33 -29.58 -10.06
C ARG A 1169 -29.99 -29.93 -11.50
N VAL A 1170 -30.40 -31.12 -11.94
CA VAL A 1170 -30.09 -31.64 -13.28
C VAL A 1170 -31.37 -31.60 -14.10
N ARG A 1171 -31.42 -30.75 -15.13
CA ARG A 1171 -32.62 -30.57 -15.96
C ARG A 1171 -33.14 -31.87 -16.56
N SER A 1172 -32.25 -32.78 -16.97
CA SER A 1172 -32.69 -34.06 -17.51
C SER A 1172 -33.39 -34.95 -16.49
N GLU A 1173 -33.23 -34.69 -15.20
CA GLU A 1173 -33.89 -35.44 -14.14
C GLU A 1173 -35.25 -34.86 -13.76
N GLU A 1174 -35.63 -33.67 -14.26
CA GLU A 1174 -36.98 -33.14 -14.05
C GLU A 1174 -38.04 -34.11 -14.59
N PRO A 1175 -39.25 -34.14 -13.98
CA PRO A 1175 -40.36 -34.91 -14.52
C PRO A 1175 -40.56 -34.64 -16.02
N ARG A 1176 -40.71 -35.71 -16.80
CA ARG A 1176 -40.82 -35.65 -18.26
C ARG A 1176 -42.22 -35.99 -18.76
N ASP A 1177 -43.02 -36.62 -17.92
CA ASP A 1177 -44.38 -37.03 -18.21
C ASP A 1177 -45.29 -36.94 -16.98
N GLU A 1178 -46.58 -37.16 -17.19
CA GLU A 1178 -47.61 -37.09 -16.16
C GLU A 1178 -47.42 -38.15 -15.04
N GLN A 1179 -46.79 -39.29 -15.35
CA GLN A 1179 -46.54 -40.34 -14.37
C GLN A 1179 -45.43 -39.92 -13.40
N GLU A 1180 -44.33 -39.36 -13.91
CA GLU A 1180 -43.24 -38.82 -13.10
C GLU A 1180 -43.71 -37.62 -12.26
N HIS A 1181 -44.54 -36.74 -12.85
CA HIS A 1181 -45.17 -35.63 -12.13
C HIS A 1181 -46.06 -36.10 -10.96
N ALA A 1182 -46.89 -37.13 -11.20
CA ALA A 1182 -47.71 -37.72 -10.15
C ALA A 1182 -46.87 -38.40 -9.04
N GLU A 1183 -45.68 -38.92 -9.36
CA GLU A 1183 -44.75 -39.44 -8.35
C GLU A 1183 -44.13 -38.30 -7.53
N GLU A 1184 -43.74 -37.21 -8.18
CA GLU A 1184 -43.20 -36.02 -7.53
C GLU A 1184 -44.21 -35.38 -6.57
N LEU A 1185 -45.48 -35.25 -6.96
CA LEU A 1185 -46.56 -34.79 -6.07
C LEU A 1185 -46.63 -35.62 -4.77
N LYS A 1186 -46.52 -36.96 -4.89
CA LYS A 1186 -46.48 -37.85 -3.72
C LYS A 1186 -45.20 -37.71 -2.91
N ARG A 1187 -44.07 -37.40 -3.55
CA ARG A 1187 -42.79 -37.17 -2.84
C ARG A 1187 -42.80 -35.82 -2.12
N PHE A 1188 -43.37 -34.80 -2.74
CA PHE A 1188 -43.61 -33.48 -2.19
C PHE A 1188 -44.44 -33.52 -0.90
N THR A 1189 -45.62 -34.15 -0.91
CA THR A 1189 -46.45 -34.21 0.31
C THR A 1189 -45.79 -35.02 1.41
N ARG A 1190 -45.06 -36.10 1.07
CA ARG A 1190 -44.22 -36.81 2.03
C ARG A 1190 -43.13 -35.92 2.62
N ALA A 1191 -42.50 -35.05 1.82
CA ALA A 1191 -41.51 -34.10 2.30
C ALA A 1191 -42.14 -33.09 3.25
N VAL A 1192 -43.31 -32.54 2.89
CA VAL A 1192 -44.08 -31.61 3.73
C VAL A 1192 -44.38 -32.24 5.09
N LEU A 1193 -44.83 -33.51 5.14
CA LEU A 1193 -45.03 -34.20 6.40
C LEU A 1193 -43.72 -34.48 7.15
N LEU A 1194 -42.65 -34.82 6.43
CA LEU A 1194 -41.33 -35.12 7.00
C LEU A 1194 -40.71 -33.92 7.72
N VAL A 1195 -41.00 -32.68 7.34
CA VAL A 1195 -40.49 -31.47 8.01
C VAL A 1195 -41.57 -30.61 8.68
N GLY A 1196 -42.84 -30.87 8.39
CA GLY A 1196 -43.99 -30.10 8.87
C GLY A 1196 -44.75 -30.74 10.02
N ALA A 1197 -44.69 -32.07 10.19
CA ALA A 1197 -45.25 -32.70 11.40
C ALA A 1197 -44.34 -32.47 12.62
N PRO A 1198 -44.87 -32.47 13.86
CA PRO A 1198 -44.08 -32.25 15.08
C PRO A 1198 -42.79 -33.06 15.10
N LEU A 1199 -41.67 -32.39 15.38
CA LEU A 1199 -40.34 -33.00 15.34
C LEU A 1199 -40.07 -33.82 16.61
N PRO A 1200 -39.23 -34.87 16.52
CA PRO A 1200 -38.76 -35.60 17.70
C PRO A 1200 -37.95 -34.67 18.63
N ASP A 1201 -37.91 -35.00 19.93
CA ASP A 1201 -37.19 -34.18 20.92
C ASP A 1201 -35.70 -34.08 20.54
N ALA A 1202 -35.13 -32.88 20.69
CA ALA A 1202 -33.71 -32.67 20.47
C ALA A 1202 -32.84 -33.52 21.42
N GLN A 1203 -33.38 -33.87 22.61
CA GLN A 1203 -32.75 -34.76 23.57
C GLN A 1203 -32.62 -36.20 23.07
N ASP A 1204 -33.49 -36.65 22.15
CA ASP A 1204 -33.49 -38.02 21.62
C ASP A 1204 -32.29 -38.29 20.69
N SER A 1205 -31.81 -37.27 19.98
CA SER A 1205 -30.61 -37.36 19.16
C SER A 1205 -30.17 -35.99 18.65
N ARG A 1206 -28.98 -35.56 19.07
CA ARG A 1206 -28.30 -34.37 18.53
C ARG A 1206 -28.14 -34.42 17.00
N TYR A 1207 -27.94 -35.61 16.42
CA TYR A 1207 -27.80 -35.78 14.97
C TYR A 1207 -29.12 -35.52 14.25
N ARG A 1208 -30.23 -36.11 14.72
CA ARG A 1208 -31.56 -35.94 14.11
C ARG A 1208 -32.09 -34.52 14.29
N ALA A 1209 -31.91 -33.93 15.47
CA ALA A 1209 -32.32 -32.56 15.76
C ALA A 1209 -31.76 -31.56 14.74
N ARG A 1210 -30.49 -31.72 14.39
CA ARG A 1210 -29.81 -30.88 13.39
C ARG A 1210 -30.29 -31.11 11.96
N ILE A 1211 -30.76 -32.32 11.61
CA ILE A 1211 -31.23 -32.61 10.24
C ILE A 1211 -32.54 -31.88 9.93
N TYR A 1212 -33.42 -31.75 10.92
CA TYR A 1212 -34.75 -31.18 10.73
C TYR A 1212 -34.81 -29.67 11.03
N ARG A 1213 -33.67 -28.99 10.98
CA ARG A 1213 -33.56 -27.54 11.17
C ARG A 1213 -32.64 -26.96 10.10
N GLY A 1214 -33.20 -26.13 9.24
CA GLY A 1214 -32.45 -25.46 8.19
C GLY A 1214 -32.08 -26.36 7.00
N THR A 1215 -32.74 -27.51 6.81
CA THR A 1215 -32.46 -28.38 5.65
C THR A 1215 -33.08 -27.81 4.38
N SER A 1216 -32.44 -28.05 3.23
CA SER A 1216 -33.02 -27.88 1.90
C SER A 1216 -33.13 -29.25 1.23
N MET A 1217 -34.36 -29.67 0.93
CA MET A 1217 -34.69 -31.01 0.46
C MET A 1217 -35.37 -30.95 -0.91
N THR A 1218 -34.75 -31.50 -1.93
CA THR A 1218 -35.29 -31.60 -3.29
C THR A 1218 -36.08 -32.90 -3.44
N VAL A 1219 -37.24 -32.83 -4.10
CA VAL A 1219 -38.16 -33.97 -4.31
C VAL A 1219 -38.15 -34.49 -5.74
#